data_AF-A0A1F9AHG1-F1
#
_entry.id   AF-A0A1F9AHG1-F1
#
_cell.length_a   1.000
_cell.length_b   1.000
_cell.length_c   1.000
_cell.angle_alpha   90.00
_cell.angle_beta   90.00
_cell.angle_gamma   90.00
#
_symmetry.space_group_name_H-M   'P 1'
#
loop_
_entity.id
_entity.type
_entity.pdbx_description
1 polymer ?
#
loop_
_entity_poly.entity_id
_entity_poly.type
_entity_poly.pdbx_seq_one_letter_code
_entity_poly.pdbx_strand_id
1 'polypeptide(L)'
;MQLPVELKINGQSVRARPGQTILEVVREQGLDEIPTLCYDPKLEYFGSCFLCVVEVKGARGLLPSCTTRIRDGMEVFTRSERISNTRKTALELLLSDHYADCTCPAQRACPAGVDVQGYLGLARLGHYEEALRLIKERNPLPIVCGRVCVRKCEVKCRRNEVDKPVGINYVKRYCAEHSRHEAIRPQVKPATGKRVAVVGGGPAGLTCAYYLSLLGHSVKIFEAMPRLGGMLRYGIPEYRLPKAELDKEISEILQLGTEVVLEKKLGRDFTVESLLKQDQFQAVFLTPGAPLSQKLDIPGEEAEGIESALDFLRDTELEGPRPLRGKTVVVVGGGNVAVDGARTALRCGAKQVTILYRRTRKEMPAHHEEVDAAEQEGVRLEMLAAPVEVIAQQGRLQGLRCIKMELGEPDASGRRRPVPIPGSEFDYPCDYVLSAIGQKTEPEVFGQEPETTRPAISRRGTIQVDEATMATDRPGVFAGGDAVSGPAVVIDAIAQGHRAADAIHQYLLTGEMQASPPSFVSQREVFGPIPARMFEEVERIPRQQMPERLPEVRRQDFAAVELGLSQEEMEAEANRCLECGCKAQFECALRRYATEYNVDIMKMSGAVRRHKVDNSHPLITLDPNKCILCGRCVRTCADILNQSILGFVNRGFTSQIKPALGKPLAETPCISCGACVETCPTGALTAKLPYGRQGPWKVKQFPSVCGFCSVGCSLSLNVVTEGVLWATSQVNSHPGQGDLCWKGRFGTGLIQGPDRLRQPLVRKNGQLEETDWDEAIKEAARLLQAVRNQKGPESVAVLAAPRMTLEECYLVGRLARAGLGTDQIGSFGQIYRGGPRQDLDDLVGETTSTCSREDIDSADVIWLVGADPSSTHPVISMRVRRAARRGAKIIVVNSSNIDLVRSSRLWLDPRRGTLGILLAGLLRRIMDRSLLKPRFSNFPPDELRDLRDSLANATLDEVSRVSGVEATKIDEVADLLTTAKKVVAIYDLQDTMESAPDDLTVLTLILILMDHLTRLGSGLLLLQPDCNSEGARLVGMREGVLPGGYPISNQAIRRRVEEAWKVNLEGLVSSHKGNLFGRLVSGDIAAALVLLQDPFRDPEANRILGKLEALVVVDLFLTETAKMAQVVLPAATLAESQGTVVSFDRRVQAVTQGNSPPGGLTTAEVIGKLSQALGHPIPSLEAGEIRRELSVLIGISPERLEKARVEWEKWPDSGSIPQLQRLKKIQLASRLSSPVHYPDATMDSYLQRRLTQMGMFR
;
A
#
# COMPACT_ATOMS: atom_id res chain seq x y z
N MET A 1 -1.27 28.60 -37.21
CA MET A 1 -1.01 28.66 -35.75
C MET A 1 -1.80 29.83 -35.21
N GLN A 2 -2.63 29.64 -34.19
CA GLN A 2 -3.31 30.75 -33.51
C GLN A 2 -2.29 31.49 -32.63
N LEU A 3 -2.38 32.83 -32.58
CA LEU A 3 -1.52 33.68 -31.75
C LEU A 3 -1.71 33.33 -30.26
N PRO A 4 -0.64 33.36 -29.43
CA PRO A 4 -0.75 33.11 -28.00
C PRO A 4 -1.64 34.17 -27.33
N VAL A 5 -2.37 33.75 -26.30
CA VAL A 5 -3.23 34.63 -25.49
C VAL A 5 -2.40 35.22 -24.35
N GLU A 6 -2.44 36.53 -24.16
CA GLU A 6 -1.85 37.19 -23.00
C GLU A 6 -2.92 37.48 -21.95
N LEU A 7 -2.65 37.08 -20.71
CA LEU A 7 -3.52 37.29 -19.57
C LEU A 7 -2.72 37.58 -18.31
N LYS A 8 -3.35 38.12 -17.28
CA LYS A 8 -2.78 38.30 -15.94
C LYS A 8 -3.41 37.33 -14.96
N ILE A 9 -2.60 36.62 -14.20
CA ILE A 9 -3.02 35.75 -13.10
C ILE A 9 -2.32 36.22 -11.85
N ASN A 10 -3.08 36.64 -10.83
CA ASN A 10 -2.56 37.22 -9.58
C ASN A 10 -1.56 38.37 -9.83
N GLY A 11 -1.83 39.19 -10.85
CA GLY A 11 -0.95 40.30 -11.26
C GLY A 11 0.23 39.91 -12.15
N GLN A 12 0.55 38.62 -12.30
CA GLN A 12 1.62 38.14 -13.18
C GLN A 12 1.13 37.96 -14.62
N SER A 13 1.85 38.54 -15.58
CA SER A 13 1.57 38.35 -17.02
C SER A 13 1.98 36.95 -17.47
N VAL A 14 1.07 36.25 -18.16
CA VAL A 14 1.23 34.87 -18.61
C VAL A 14 0.85 34.78 -20.09
N ARG A 15 1.65 34.03 -20.86
CA ARG A 15 1.32 33.65 -22.24
C ARG A 15 0.84 32.21 -22.26
N ALA A 16 -0.34 31.98 -22.84
CA ALA A 16 -0.96 30.66 -22.86
C ALA A 16 -1.52 30.32 -24.24
N ARG A 17 -1.79 29.03 -24.46
CA ARG A 17 -2.30 28.52 -25.72
C ARG A 17 -3.79 28.84 -25.83
N PRO A 18 -4.27 29.34 -26.98
CA PRO A 18 -5.69 29.54 -27.23
C PRO A 18 -6.51 28.27 -26.92
N GLY A 19 -7.67 28.44 -26.31
CA GLY A 19 -8.56 27.33 -25.96
C GLY A 19 -8.25 26.64 -24.63
N GLN A 20 -7.17 26.99 -23.92
CA GLN A 20 -6.96 26.50 -22.56
C GLN A 20 -7.99 27.08 -21.57
N THR A 21 -8.28 26.33 -20.52
CA THR A 21 -9.02 26.82 -19.36
C THR A 21 -8.09 27.56 -18.39
N ILE A 22 -8.66 28.40 -17.53
CA ILE A 22 -7.89 29.08 -16.48
C ILE A 22 -7.15 28.05 -15.61
N LEU A 23 -7.81 26.95 -15.22
CA LEU A 23 -7.21 25.92 -14.35
C LEU A 23 -5.98 25.26 -14.98
N GLU A 24 -6.03 24.97 -16.28
CA GLU A 24 -4.90 24.39 -17.01
C GLU A 24 -3.71 25.34 -17.05
N VAL A 25 -3.94 26.61 -17.36
CA VAL A 25 -2.87 27.62 -17.40
C VAL A 25 -2.21 27.76 -16.02
N VAL A 26 -3.02 27.86 -14.96
CA VAL A 26 -2.53 27.98 -13.58
C VAL A 26 -1.66 26.78 -13.18
N ARG A 27 -2.08 25.55 -13.52
CA ARG A 27 -1.35 24.33 -13.17
C ARG A 27 -0.11 24.11 -14.03
N GLU A 28 -0.21 24.29 -15.35
CA GLU A 28 0.92 24.11 -16.27
C GLU A 28 2.06 25.08 -15.98
N GLN A 29 1.74 26.31 -15.56
CA GLN A 29 2.71 27.35 -15.25
C GLN A 29 3.10 27.38 -13.75
N GLY A 30 2.53 26.50 -12.93
CA GLY A 30 2.84 26.44 -11.49
C GLY A 30 2.51 27.72 -10.71
N LEU A 31 1.46 28.45 -11.09
CA LEU A 31 1.18 29.80 -10.58
C LEU A 31 0.44 29.80 -9.23
N ASP A 32 -0.43 28.81 -9.01
CA ASP A 32 -1.17 28.62 -7.75
C ASP A 32 -1.77 27.21 -7.65
N GLU A 33 -2.19 26.77 -6.46
CA GLU A 33 -2.98 25.55 -6.26
C GLU A 33 -4.47 25.89 -6.18
N ILE A 34 -5.19 25.71 -7.30
CA ILE A 34 -6.66 25.82 -7.29
C ILE A 34 -7.27 24.47 -6.88
N PRO A 35 -8.10 24.42 -5.81
CA PRO A 35 -8.67 23.19 -5.29
C PRO A 35 -9.72 22.58 -6.22
N THR A 36 -9.70 21.26 -6.35
CA THR A 36 -10.65 20.52 -7.19
C THR A 36 -10.99 19.15 -6.61
N LEU A 37 -12.27 18.75 -6.62
CA LEU A 37 -12.70 17.38 -6.28
C LEU A 37 -13.22 16.60 -7.49
N CYS A 38 -14.01 17.24 -8.36
CA CYS A 38 -14.63 16.61 -9.53
C CYS A 38 -13.76 16.63 -10.79
N TYR A 39 -12.58 17.27 -10.73
CA TYR A 39 -11.63 17.30 -11.83
C TYR A 39 -10.74 16.06 -11.80
N ASP A 40 -10.47 15.52 -12.98
CA ASP A 40 -9.46 14.49 -13.23
C ASP A 40 -8.78 14.85 -14.55
N PRO A 41 -7.43 14.85 -14.65
CA PRO A 41 -6.72 15.13 -15.91
C PRO A 41 -7.14 14.23 -17.08
N LYS A 42 -7.72 13.06 -16.79
CA LYS A 42 -8.20 12.12 -17.81
C LYS A 42 -9.57 12.49 -18.36
N LEU A 43 -10.34 13.35 -17.70
CA LEU A 43 -11.74 13.63 -18.03
C LEU A 43 -11.92 15.06 -18.57
N GLU A 44 -12.91 15.25 -19.45
CA GLU A 44 -13.38 16.60 -19.80
C GLU A 44 -13.94 17.33 -18.56
N TYR A 45 -14.14 18.64 -18.64
CA TYR A 45 -14.54 19.41 -17.47
C TYR A 45 -16.02 19.20 -17.11
N PHE A 46 -16.30 19.00 -15.82
CA PHE A 46 -17.66 18.79 -15.30
C PHE A 46 -18.22 20.00 -14.55
N GLY A 47 -17.38 20.71 -13.81
CA GLY A 47 -17.77 21.93 -13.09
C GLY A 47 -18.75 21.76 -11.93
N SER A 48 -18.85 20.58 -11.29
CA SER A 48 -19.89 20.33 -10.27
C SER A 48 -19.50 20.62 -8.82
N CYS A 49 -18.21 20.57 -8.46
CA CYS A 49 -17.80 20.72 -7.06
C CYS A 49 -17.66 22.18 -6.59
N PHE A 50 -17.64 23.14 -7.52
CA PHE A 50 -17.47 24.57 -7.27
C PHE A 50 -16.25 25.02 -6.45
N LEU A 51 -15.29 24.12 -6.11
CA LEU A 51 -14.06 24.53 -5.42
C LEU A 51 -13.12 25.34 -6.31
N CYS A 52 -13.12 25.07 -7.60
CA CYS A 52 -12.21 25.70 -8.55
C CYS A 52 -12.61 27.13 -8.95
N VAL A 53 -13.53 27.76 -8.23
CA VAL A 53 -13.96 29.13 -8.54
C VAL A 53 -12.81 30.12 -8.39
N VAL A 54 -12.77 31.07 -9.32
CA VAL A 54 -11.82 32.18 -9.39
C VAL A 54 -12.58 33.47 -9.70
N GLU A 55 -11.93 34.59 -9.42
CA GLU A 55 -12.45 35.92 -9.72
C GLU A 55 -11.81 36.43 -11.00
N VAL A 56 -12.63 36.88 -11.95
CA VAL A 56 -12.15 37.46 -13.22
C VAL A 56 -12.62 38.89 -13.27
N LYS A 57 -11.70 39.84 -13.48
CA LYS A 57 -12.01 41.26 -13.51
C LYS A 57 -13.06 41.56 -14.58
N GLY A 58 -14.12 42.28 -14.18
CA GLY A 58 -15.25 42.61 -15.05
C GLY A 58 -16.32 41.52 -15.19
N ALA A 59 -16.11 40.32 -14.61
CA ALA A 59 -17.17 39.30 -14.54
C ALA A 59 -18.18 39.63 -13.43
N ARG A 60 -19.47 39.31 -13.64
CA ARG A 60 -20.55 39.56 -12.66
C ARG A 60 -20.43 38.72 -11.39
N GLY A 61 -19.76 37.57 -11.45
CA GLY A 61 -19.61 36.63 -10.34
C GLY A 61 -18.34 35.80 -10.47
N LEU A 62 -18.12 34.91 -9.49
CA LEU A 62 -17.01 33.97 -9.55
C LEU A 62 -17.26 32.94 -10.65
N LEU A 63 -16.20 32.61 -11.38
CA LEU A 63 -16.26 31.69 -12.51
C LEU A 63 -15.49 30.41 -12.18
N PRO A 64 -16.01 29.21 -12.55
CA PRO A 64 -15.26 27.98 -12.41
C PRO A 64 -14.04 27.99 -13.36
N SER A 65 -12.84 27.98 -12.80
CA SER A 65 -11.60 27.98 -13.59
C SER A 65 -11.45 26.75 -14.48
N CYS A 66 -12.08 25.62 -14.10
CA CYS A 66 -11.98 24.37 -14.85
C CYS A 66 -12.79 24.37 -16.15
N THR A 67 -13.79 25.23 -16.34
CA THR A 67 -14.56 25.30 -17.60
C THR A 67 -14.38 26.63 -18.32
N THR A 68 -13.91 27.67 -17.62
CA THR A 68 -13.73 29.01 -18.19
C THR A 68 -12.48 29.06 -19.06
N ARG A 69 -12.69 29.30 -20.37
CA ARG A 69 -11.62 29.46 -21.36
C ARG A 69 -10.94 30.82 -21.21
N ILE A 70 -9.62 30.85 -21.37
CA ILE A 70 -8.84 32.10 -21.35
C ILE A 70 -9.18 33.00 -22.54
N ARG A 71 -9.03 34.32 -22.35
CA ARG A 71 -9.18 35.35 -23.40
C ARG A 71 -8.07 36.37 -23.24
N ASP A 72 -7.77 37.05 -24.33
CA ASP A 72 -6.72 38.08 -24.34
C ASP A 72 -7.10 39.26 -23.44
N GLY A 73 -6.12 39.77 -22.68
CA GLY A 73 -6.32 40.81 -21.69
C GLY A 73 -7.10 40.38 -20.43
N MET A 74 -7.40 39.09 -20.26
CA MET A 74 -8.10 38.59 -19.06
C MET A 74 -7.25 38.82 -17.81
N GLU A 75 -7.87 39.26 -16.71
CA GLU A 75 -7.21 39.42 -15.41
C GLU A 75 -7.93 38.55 -14.37
N VAL A 76 -7.20 37.59 -13.80
CA VAL A 76 -7.73 36.52 -12.93
C VAL A 76 -7.08 36.60 -11.56
N PHE A 77 -7.89 36.50 -10.51
CA PHE A 77 -7.46 36.34 -9.13
C PHE A 77 -7.90 34.97 -8.62
N THR A 78 -6.97 34.18 -8.11
CA THR A 78 -7.23 32.81 -7.63
C THR A 78 -7.53 32.74 -6.13
N ARG A 79 -7.26 33.84 -5.41
CA ARG A 79 -7.44 34.00 -3.97
C ARG A 79 -8.08 35.36 -3.67
N SER A 80 -9.17 35.34 -2.91
CA SER A 80 -9.81 36.51 -2.29
C SER A 80 -10.70 36.00 -1.16
N GLU A 81 -11.08 36.86 -0.21
CA GLU A 81 -11.98 36.47 0.88
C GLU A 81 -13.31 35.90 0.33
N ARG A 82 -13.82 36.51 -0.74
CA ARG A 82 -15.02 36.05 -1.46
C ARG A 82 -14.86 34.64 -2.03
N ILE A 83 -13.70 34.33 -2.62
CA ILE A 83 -13.38 32.98 -3.12
C ILE A 83 -13.34 31.98 -1.96
N SER A 84 -12.63 32.30 -0.87
CA SER A 84 -12.50 31.41 0.29
C SER A 84 -13.86 31.11 0.92
N ASN A 85 -14.71 32.12 1.10
CA ASN A 85 -16.07 31.95 1.63
C ASN A 85 -16.94 31.07 0.72
N THR A 86 -16.85 31.26 -0.60
CA THR A 86 -17.60 30.43 -1.56
C THR A 86 -17.14 28.97 -1.55
N ARG A 87 -15.83 28.73 -1.49
CA ARG A 87 -15.25 27.37 -1.38
C ARG A 87 -15.69 26.70 -0.08
N LYS A 88 -15.67 27.43 1.04
CA LYS A 88 -16.17 26.95 2.33
C LYS A 88 -17.63 26.52 2.25
N THR A 89 -18.52 27.36 1.72
CA THR A 89 -19.94 27.03 1.54
C THR A 89 -20.15 25.80 0.64
N ALA A 90 -19.38 25.68 -0.45
CA ALA A 90 -19.45 24.50 -1.31
C ALA A 90 -19.06 23.22 -0.57
N LEU A 91 -18.00 23.27 0.25
CA LEU A 91 -17.58 22.13 1.09
C LEU A 91 -18.61 21.79 2.17
N GLU A 92 -19.19 22.78 2.85
CA GLU A 92 -20.27 22.60 3.83
C GLU A 92 -21.46 21.86 3.20
N LEU A 93 -21.85 22.23 1.98
CA LEU A 93 -22.91 21.53 1.25
C LEU A 93 -22.53 20.09 0.88
N LEU A 94 -21.31 19.86 0.37
CA LEU A 94 -20.83 18.52 0.02
C LEU A 94 -20.69 17.59 1.23
N LEU A 95 -20.50 18.16 2.43
CA LEU A 95 -20.34 17.42 3.68
C LEU A 95 -21.65 17.24 4.46
N SER A 96 -22.70 17.99 4.12
CA SER A 96 -24.00 17.98 4.80
C SER A 96 -24.68 16.61 4.90
N ASP A 97 -24.36 15.68 3.99
CA ASP A 97 -24.86 14.30 3.98
C ASP A 97 -23.74 13.23 3.97
N HIS A 98 -22.49 13.63 4.28
CA HIS A 98 -21.31 12.76 4.27
C HIS A 98 -21.26 11.83 5.50
N TYR A 99 -22.09 10.79 5.49
CA TYR A 99 -22.26 9.87 6.62
C TYR A 99 -21.10 8.85 6.79
N ALA A 100 -19.91 9.34 7.11
CA ALA A 100 -18.71 8.51 7.30
C ALA A 100 -17.84 8.97 8.48
N ASP A 101 -17.13 8.01 9.08
CA ASP A 101 -16.09 8.26 10.07
C ASP A 101 -14.75 8.49 9.33
N CYS A 102 -14.26 9.73 9.29
CA CYS A 102 -12.94 10.01 8.67
C CYS A 102 -11.82 9.30 9.44
N THR A 103 -11.90 9.35 10.77
CA THR A 103 -10.98 8.71 11.72
C THR A 103 -11.79 7.83 12.64
N CYS A 104 -11.30 6.62 12.93
CA CYS A 104 -12.06 5.66 13.71
C CYS A 104 -12.35 6.20 15.13
N PRO A 105 -13.53 5.93 15.72
CA PRO A 105 -13.89 6.44 17.04
C PRO A 105 -12.92 6.04 18.14
N ALA A 106 -12.32 4.85 18.04
CA ALA A 106 -11.34 4.36 19.01
C ALA A 106 -10.06 5.23 19.04
N GLN A 107 -9.56 5.65 17.87
CA GLN A 107 -8.41 6.57 17.77
C GLN A 107 -8.78 7.96 18.31
N ARG A 108 -9.96 8.48 17.96
CA ARG A 108 -10.42 9.80 18.43
C ARG A 108 -10.60 9.84 19.95
N ALA A 109 -11.01 8.72 20.55
CA ALA A 109 -11.16 8.58 21.99
C ALA A 109 -9.82 8.41 22.72
N CYS A 110 -8.74 8.09 22.01
CA CYS A 110 -7.40 8.05 22.59
C CYS A 110 -6.89 9.49 22.75
N PRO A 111 -6.57 9.95 23.98
CA PRO A 111 -6.08 11.31 24.20
C PRO A 111 -4.81 11.63 23.42
N ALA A 112 -3.92 10.64 23.26
CA ALA A 112 -2.70 10.76 22.47
C ALA A 112 -2.93 10.61 20.96
N GLY A 113 -4.13 10.20 20.51
CA GLY A 113 -4.46 10.06 19.10
C GLY A 113 -3.78 8.87 18.38
N VAL A 114 -3.37 7.84 19.13
CA VAL A 114 -2.72 6.63 18.59
C VAL A 114 -3.57 5.98 17.49
N ASP A 115 -2.96 5.62 16.36
CA ASP A 115 -3.63 5.03 15.20
C ASP A 115 -4.06 3.58 15.43
N VAL A 116 -5.17 3.42 16.17
CA VAL A 116 -5.73 2.12 16.54
C VAL A 116 -6.01 1.23 15.34
N GLN A 117 -6.62 1.77 14.30
CA GLN A 117 -7.01 0.94 13.15
C GLN A 117 -5.78 0.55 12.32
N GLY A 118 -4.80 1.44 12.16
CA GLY A 118 -3.57 1.20 11.43
C GLY A 118 -2.73 0.09 12.06
N TYR A 119 -2.46 0.16 13.37
CA TYR A 119 -1.59 -0.82 14.03
C TYR A 119 -2.28 -2.17 14.22
N LEU A 120 -3.60 -2.22 14.45
CA LEU A 120 -4.35 -3.48 14.47
C LEU A 120 -4.28 -4.17 13.10
N GLY A 121 -4.35 -3.40 12.01
CA GLY A 121 -4.21 -3.91 10.66
C GLY A 121 -2.82 -4.52 10.40
N LEU A 122 -1.75 -3.91 10.92
CA LEU A 122 -0.38 -4.43 10.80
C LEU A 122 -0.17 -5.66 11.70
N ALA A 123 -0.63 -5.62 12.95
CA ALA A 123 -0.53 -6.74 13.89
C ALA A 123 -1.21 -8.00 13.37
N ARG A 124 -2.41 -7.86 12.77
CA ARG A 124 -3.12 -8.96 12.10
C ARG A 124 -2.31 -9.63 10.99
N LEU A 125 -1.40 -8.90 10.36
CA LEU A 125 -0.56 -9.37 9.25
C LEU A 125 0.83 -9.85 9.74
N GLY A 126 1.06 -9.92 11.05
CA GLY A 126 2.34 -10.31 11.63
C GLY A 126 3.41 -9.21 11.61
N HIS A 127 3.08 -7.99 11.20
CA HIS A 127 4.01 -6.85 11.12
C HIS A 127 4.08 -6.10 12.46
N TYR A 128 4.59 -6.75 13.50
CA TYR A 128 4.61 -6.22 14.87
C TYR A 128 5.55 -5.03 15.02
N GLU A 129 6.72 -5.08 14.40
CA GLU A 129 7.70 -3.99 14.41
C GLU A 129 7.11 -2.70 13.80
N GLU A 130 6.43 -2.79 12.66
CA GLU A 130 5.77 -1.64 12.05
C GLU A 130 4.54 -1.18 12.81
N ALA A 131 3.78 -2.10 13.41
CA ALA A 131 2.68 -1.75 14.31
C ALA A 131 3.20 -0.94 15.50
N LEU A 132 4.31 -1.37 16.11
CA LEU A 132 4.96 -0.67 17.22
C LEU A 132 5.53 0.69 16.79
N ARG A 133 6.16 0.77 15.61
CA ARG A 133 6.61 2.04 15.02
C ARG A 133 5.46 3.03 14.83
N LEU A 134 4.31 2.56 14.35
CA LEU A 134 3.11 3.37 14.20
C LEU A 134 2.53 3.81 15.55
N ILE A 135 2.55 2.95 16.58
CA ILE A 135 2.15 3.33 17.94
C ILE A 135 3.07 4.43 18.49
N LYS A 136 4.38 4.30 18.30
CA LYS A 136 5.40 5.26 18.75
C LYS A 136 5.32 6.63 18.08
N GLU A 137 4.63 6.77 16.93
CA GLU A 137 4.32 8.09 16.37
C GLU A 137 3.52 8.98 17.35
N ARG A 138 2.75 8.38 18.27
CA ARG A 138 1.91 9.11 19.24
C ARG A 138 2.07 8.68 20.70
N ASN A 139 2.71 7.55 20.97
CA ASN A 139 2.90 7.02 22.31
C ASN A 139 4.29 6.37 22.46
N PRO A 140 5.26 7.03 23.13
CA PRO A 140 6.60 6.49 23.34
C PRO A 140 6.68 5.44 24.46
N LEU A 141 5.60 5.22 25.21
CA LEU A 141 5.53 4.26 26.31
C LEU A 141 4.46 3.16 26.06
N PRO A 142 4.53 2.42 24.94
CA PRO A 142 3.56 1.38 24.59
C PRO A 142 3.47 0.20 25.56
N ILE A 143 4.57 -0.27 26.16
CA ILE A 143 4.59 -1.37 27.15
C ILE A 143 3.88 -0.93 28.43
N VAL A 144 4.23 0.26 28.96
CA VAL A 144 3.53 0.87 30.10
C VAL A 144 2.04 0.99 29.79
N CYS A 145 1.68 1.61 28.66
CA CYS A 145 0.28 1.74 28.27
C CYS A 145 -0.40 0.38 28.05
N GLY A 146 0.34 -0.65 27.64
CA GLY A 146 -0.12 -2.03 27.51
C GLY A 146 -0.64 -2.64 28.81
N ARG A 147 -0.20 -2.11 29.97
CA ARG A 147 -0.51 -2.63 31.31
C ARG A 147 -1.46 -1.74 32.10
N VAL A 148 -1.25 -0.43 32.06
CA VAL A 148 -1.91 0.50 33.01
C VAL A 148 -2.86 1.50 32.35
N CYS A 149 -3.02 1.44 31.03
CA CYS A 149 -3.92 2.36 30.32
C CYS A 149 -5.38 2.06 30.64
N VAL A 150 -6.18 3.12 30.73
CA VAL A 150 -7.61 3.04 31.07
C VAL A 150 -8.52 2.71 29.88
N ARG A 151 -7.92 2.38 28.72
CA ARG A 151 -8.58 1.85 27.52
C ARG A 151 -9.77 2.69 27.00
N LYS A 152 -9.68 4.03 27.02
CA LYS A 152 -10.71 4.95 26.44
C LYS A 152 -11.08 4.60 24.99
N CYS A 153 -10.12 4.07 24.23
CA CYS A 153 -10.31 3.58 22.86
C CYS A 153 -11.27 2.38 22.76
N GLU A 154 -11.27 1.47 23.75
CA GLU A 154 -12.16 0.31 23.79
C GLU A 154 -13.59 0.70 24.16
N VAL A 155 -13.75 1.70 25.04
CA VAL A 155 -15.06 2.26 25.42
C VAL A 155 -15.81 2.82 24.21
N LYS A 156 -15.09 3.47 23.28
CA LYS A 156 -15.66 4.02 22.03
C LYS A 156 -15.50 3.10 20.83
N CYS A 157 -15.07 1.84 21.01
CA CYS A 157 -14.94 0.90 19.92
C CYS A 157 -16.31 0.61 19.29
N ARG A 158 -16.41 0.67 17.95
CA ARG A 158 -17.67 0.42 17.22
C ARG A 158 -18.19 -1.01 17.39
N ARG A 159 -17.31 -1.95 17.74
CA ARG A 159 -17.66 -3.36 17.97
C ARG A 159 -18.61 -3.55 19.16
N ASN A 160 -18.71 -2.58 20.08
CA ASN A 160 -19.71 -2.59 21.16
C ASN A 160 -21.16 -2.64 20.66
N GLU A 161 -21.42 -2.24 19.42
CA GLU A 161 -22.75 -2.35 18.78
C GLU A 161 -23.07 -3.76 18.28
N VAL A 162 -22.09 -4.68 18.30
CA VAL A 162 -22.19 -6.06 17.78
C VAL A 162 -22.07 -7.06 18.93
N ASP A 163 -20.96 -7.00 19.67
CA ASP A 163 -20.61 -7.88 20.79
C ASP A 163 -19.74 -7.14 21.84
N LYS A 164 -18.49 -7.56 22.07
CA LYS A 164 -17.54 -6.93 23.01
C LYS A 164 -16.53 -6.07 22.24
N PRO A 165 -15.94 -5.03 22.84
CA PRO A 165 -14.96 -4.21 22.12
C PRO A 165 -13.74 -5.07 21.73
N VAL A 166 -12.99 -4.60 20.74
CA VAL A 166 -11.68 -5.19 20.44
C VAL A 166 -10.75 -4.94 21.61
N GLY A 167 -9.95 -5.93 21.99
CA GLY A 167 -8.84 -5.86 22.95
C GLY A 167 -7.67 -5.05 22.40
N ILE A 168 -7.95 -3.79 22.06
CA ILE A 168 -7.03 -2.81 21.48
C ILE A 168 -5.77 -2.69 22.34
N ASN A 169 -5.94 -2.73 23.66
CA ASN A 169 -4.84 -2.64 24.60
C ASN A 169 -4.00 -3.92 24.65
N TYR A 170 -4.63 -5.10 24.53
CA TYR A 170 -3.96 -6.39 24.52
C TYR A 170 -3.05 -6.53 23.29
N VAL A 171 -3.57 -6.18 22.11
CA VAL A 171 -2.78 -6.18 20.87
C VAL A 171 -1.61 -5.20 20.95
N LYS A 172 -1.83 -4.00 21.51
CA LYS A 172 -0.75 -3.01 21.72
C LYS A 172 0.37 -3.57 22.60
N ARG A 173 0.01 -4.21 23.72
CA ARG A 173 0.95 -4.86 24.62
C ARG A 173 1.73 -5.94 23.89
N TYR A 174 1.04 -6.82 23.18
CA TYR A 174 1.64 -7.89 22.41
C TYR A 174 2.67 -7.36 21.40
N CYS A 175 2.29 -6.38 20.56
CA CYS A 175 3.20 -5.78 19.59
C CYS A 175 4.42 -5.15 20.25
N ALA A 176 4.25 -4.52 21.43
CA ALA A 176 5.37 -3.94 22.15
C ALA A 176 6.32 -5.03 22.68
N GLU A 177 5.81 -6.08 23.30
CA GLU A 177 6.64 -7.13 23.91
C GLU A 177 7.35 -8.04 22.91
N HIS A 178 6.78 -8.23 21.70
CA HIS A 178 7.27 -9.18 20.70
C HIS A 178 8.01 -8.52 19.53
N SER A 179 8.28 -7.22 19.60
CA SER A 179 9.04 -6.50 18.57
C SER A 179 10.51 -6.36 18.95
N ARG A 180 11.39 -6.26 17.95
CA ARG A 180 12.79 -5.87 18.14
C ARG A 180 12.91 -4.35 18.17
N HIS A 181 12.97 -3.78 19.38
CA HIS A 181 12.96 -2.33 19.57
C HIS A 181 14.15 -1.62 18.93
N GLU A 182 15.33 -2.26 18.89
CA GLU A 182 16.53 -1.71 18.25
C GLU A 182 16.36 -1.57 16.74
N ALA A 183 15.68 -2.53 16.10
CA ALA A 183 15.47 -2.54 14.65
C ALA A 183 14.53 -1.42 14.18
N ILE A 184 13.65 -0.94 15.05
CA ILE A 184 12.66 0.12 14.73
C ILE A 184 12.99 1.46 15.38
N ARG A 185 14.24 1.66 15.82
CA ARG A 185 14.64 2.91 16.44
C ARG A 185 14.37 4.06 15.45
N PRO A 186 13.61 5.10 15.87
CA PRO A 186 13.33 6.24 15.00
C PRO A 186 14.61 7.00 14.65
N GLN A 187 14.67 7.56 13.44
CA GLN A 187 15.78 8.42 13.03
C GLN A 187 15.60 9.82 13.63
N VAL A 188 16.65 10.30 14.29
CA VAL A 188 16.73 11.67 14.82
C VAL A 188 17.01 12.63 13.67
N LYS A 189 16.26 13.74 13.60
CA LYS A 189 16.52 14.82 12.63
C LYS A 189 17.87 15.52 12.90
N PRO A 190 18.46 16.20 11.91
CA PRO A 190 19.68 16.97 12.12
C PRO A 190 19.58 17.93 13.32
N ALA A 191 20.68 18.08 14.05
CA ALA A 191 20.72 18.91 15.25
C ALA A 191 20.31 20.36 14.96
N THR A 192 19.39 20.90 15.76
CA THR A 192 18.88 22.28 15.60
C THR A 192 19.73 23.32 16.31
N GLY A 193 20.63 22.88 17.21
CA GLY A 193 21.40 23.74 18.12
C GLY A 193 20.56 24.38 19.24
N LYS A 194 19.27 24.04 19.36
CA LYS A 194 18.39 24.52 20.43
C LYS A 194 18.40 23.57 21.62
N ARG A 195 18.32 24.12 22.83
CA ARG A 195 18.36 23.41 24.11
C ARG A 195 17.04 23.60 24.87
N VAL A 196 16.49 22.49 25.37
CA VAL A 196 15.25 22.48 26.15
C VAL A 196 15.47 21.78 27.48
N ALA A 197 15.01 22.40 28.57
CA ALA A 197 14.97 21.79 29.89
C ALA A 197 13.60 21.17 30.13
N VAL A 198 13.56 19.92 30.59
CA VAL A 198 12.34 19.22 31.01
C VAL A 198 12.46 18.98 32.51
N VAL A 199 11.52 19.48 33.30
CA VAL A 199 11.51 19.33 34.76
C VAL A 199 10.46 18.30 35.13
N GLY A 200 10.90 17.17 35.68
CA GLY A 200 10.10 15.98 35.95
C GLY A 200 10.32 14.88 34.91
N GLY A 201 10.72 13.70 35.37
CA GLY A 201 10.97 12.49 34.59
C GLY A 201 9.79 11.52 34.55
N GLY A 202 8.56 12.03 34.72
CA GLY A 202 7.32 11.26 34.61
C GLY A 202 6.86 11.05 33.16
N PRO A 203 5.67 10.45 32.92
CA PRO A 203 5.18 10.13 31.58
C PRO A 203 5.10 11.34 30.63
N ALA A 204 4.66 12.50 31.13
CA ALA A 204 4.60 13.73 30.32
C ALA A 204 6.00 14.23 29.93
N GLY A 205 6.92 14.31 30.90
CA GLY A 205 8.30 14.76 30.68
C GLY A 205 9.08 13.84 29.75
N LEU A 206 9.02 12.52 29.98
CA LEU A 206 9.63 11.50 29.10
C LEU A 206 9.09 11.59 27.67
N THR A 207 7.77 11.80 27.52
CA THR A 207 7.14 11.94 26.20
C THR A 207 7.61 13.21 25.48
N CYS A 208 7.65 14.33 26.18
CA CYS A 208 8.11 15.59 25.62
C CYS A 208 9.58 15.49 25.18
N ALA A 209 10.43 14.91 26.03
CA ALA A 209 11.84 14.67 25.73
C ALA A 209 12.02 13.77 24.50
N TYR A 210 11.27 12.67 24.40
CA TYR A 210 11.32 11.78 23.25
C TYR A 210 11.08 12.53 21.93
N TYR A 211 9.96 13.26 21.81
CA TYR A 211 9.62 13.93 20.54
C TYR A 211 10.53 15.12 20.23
N LEU A 212 10.96 15.89 21.23
CA LEU A 212 11.93 16.98 21.00
C LEU A 212 13.29 16.46 20.55
N SER A 213 13.77 15.36 21.14
CA SER A 213 15.01 14.71 20.72
C SER A 213 14.90 14.20 19.27
N LEU A 214 13.77 13.61 18.87
CA LEU A 214 13.54 13.22 17.47
C LEU A 214 13.57 14.39 16.48
N LEU A 215 13.16 15.57 16.93
CA LEU A 215 13.18 16.80 16.14
C LEU A 215 14.57 17.46 16.07
N GLY A 216 15.58 16.87 16.72
CA GLY A 216 16.98 17.32 16.68
C GLY A 216 17.34 18.35 17.76
N HIS A 217 16.47 18.58 18.75
CA HIS A 217 16.77 19.47 19.87
C HIS A 217 17.59 18.74 20.94
N SER A 218 18.48 19.46 21.63
CA SER A 218 19.18 18.95 22.81
C SER A 218 18.25 19.07 24.02
N VAL A 219 17.96 17.96 24.69
CA VAL A 219 17.03 17.91 25.82
C VAL A 219 17.74 17.46 27.09
N LYS A 220 17.47 18.16 28.19
CA LYS A 220 17.95 17.78 29.53
C LYS A 220 16.80 17.64 30.51
N ILE A 221 16.66 16.46 31.11
CA ILE A 221 15.66 16.17 32.14
C ILE A 221 16.24 16.42 33.53
N PHE A 222 15.53 17.15 34.36
CA PHE A 222 15.80 17.32 35.79
C PHE A 222 14.74 16.56 36.60
N GLU A 223 15.15 15.57 37.36
CA GLU A 223 14.27 14.71 38.16
C GLU A 223 14.62 14.84 39.65
N ALA A 224 13.60 14.96 40.50
CA ALA A 224 13.77 15.09 41.94
C ALA A 224 14.04 13.74 42.62
N MET A 225 13.59 12.64 42.02
CA MET A 225 13.74 11.29 42.53
C MET A 225 15.04 10.60 42.06
N PRO A 226 15.47 9.50 42.71
CA PRO A 226 16.67 8.78 42.34
C PRO A 226 16.60 8.04 40.99
N ARG A 227 15.41 7.84 40.42
CA ARG A 227 15.20 7.23 39.10
C ARG A 227 14.04 7.87 38.36
N LEU A 228 14.10 7.81 37.04
CA LEU A 228 13.04 8.28 36.14
C LEU A 228 11.80 7.37 36.21
N GLY A 229 10.67 7.88 35.70
CA GLY A 229 9.38 7.20 35.63
C GLY A 229 8.29 7.89 36.44
N GLY A 230 8.66 8.74 37.42
CA GLY A 230 7.72 9.46 38.27
C GLY A 230 6.65 8.53 38.85
N MET A 231 5.38 8.89 38.71
CA MET A 231 4.25 8.07 39.20
C MET A 231 4.16 6.67 38.60
N LEU A 232 4.74 6.41 37.41
CA LEU A 232 4.80 5.06 36.85
C LEU A 232 5.71 4.14 37.67
N ARG A 233 6.79 4.71 38.22
CA ARG A 233 7.73 3.99 39.08
C ARG A 233 7.21 3.93 40.51
N TYR A 234 6.89 5.08 41.08
CA TYR A 234 6.66 5.22 42.52
C TYR A 234 5.19 5.09 42.94
N GLY A 235 4.25 5.08 41.99
CA GLY A 235 2.81 5.01 42.29
C GLY A 235 2.10 3.77 41.77
N ILE A 236 2.77 2.95 40.94
CA ILE A 236 2.21 1.71 40.38
C ILE A 236 3.07 0.54 40.85
N PRO A 237 2.50 -0.53 41.43
CA PRO A 237 3.28 -1.63 42.00
C PRO A 237 3.89 -2.57 40.93
N GLU A 238 4.94 -3.30 41.33
CA GLU A 238 5.74 -4.19 40.47
C GLU A 238 4.92 -5.29 39.76
N TYR A 239 3.93 -5.88 40.44
CA TYR A 239 3.08 -6.94 39.86
C TYR A 239 2.19 -6.46 38.71
N ARG A 240 2.03 -5.14 38.57
CA ARG A 240 1.17 -4.49 37.57
C ARG A 240 2.00 -3.82 36.48
N LEU A 241 3.06 -3.11 36.88
CA LEU A 241 4.05 -2.54 35.98
C LEU A 241 5.45 -2.91 36.47
N PRO A 242 6.03 -4.01 35.93
CA PRO A 242 7.38 -4.42 36.26
C PRO A 242 8.39 -3.32 35.93
N LYS A 243 9.26 -2.97 36.88
CA LYS A 243 10.21 -1.86 36.71
C LYS A 243 11.23 -2.13 35.63
N ALA A 244 11.61 -3.39 35.45
CA ALA A 244 12.48 -3.79 34.36
C ALA A 244 11.91 -3.43 32.98
N GLU A 245 10.60 -3.58 32.78
CA GLU A 245 9.94 -3.20 31.52
C GLU A 245 9.85 -1.67 31.36
N LEU A 246 9.59 -0.94 32.46
CA LEU A 246 9.63 0.52 32.45
C LEU A 246 11.03 1.04 32.11
N ASP A 247 12.07 0.44 32.67
CA ASP A 247 13.47 0.81 32.44
C ASP A 247 13.91 0.58 30.99
N LYS A 248 13.36 -0.44 30.29
CA LYS A 248 13.59 -0.63 28.85
C LYS A 248 13.09 0.57 28.05
N GLU A 249 11.84 0.98 28.24
CA GLU A 249 11.26 2.11 27.49
C GLU A 249 11.96 3.44 27.82
N ILE A 250 12.30 3.67 29.10
CA ILE A 250 13.06 4.85 29.50
C ILE A 250 14.43 4.84 28.82
N SER A 251 15.13 3.71 28.83
CA SER A 251 16.46 3.58 28.21
C SER A 251 16.43 3.89 26.72
N GLU A 252 15.38 3.48 26.00
CA GLU A 252 15.19 3.82 24.59
C GLU A 252 15.04 5.33 24.34
N ILE A 253 14.36 6.05 25.24
CA ILE A 253 14.22 7.52 25.16
C ILE A 253 15.57 8.20 25.42
N LEU A 254 16.31 7.74 26.43
CA LEU A 254 17.63 8.30 26.78
C LEU A 254 18.65 8.09 25.67
N GLN A 255 18.59 6.93 25.02
CA GLN A 255 19.40 6.54 23.89
C GLN A 255 19.27 7.46 22.65
N LEU A 256 18.25 8.34 22.60
CA LEU A 256 18.13 9.39 21.57
C LEU A 256 19.03 10.62 21.84
N GLY A 257 19.82 10.60 22.93
CA GLY A 257 20.72 11.70 23.31
C GLY A 257 20.13 12.63 24.39
N THR A 258 19.16 12.15 25.16
CA THR A 258 18.56 12.94 26.25
C THR A 258 19.45 12.89 27.49
N GLU A 259 19.89 14.05 27.97
CA GLU A 259 20.65 14.16 29.22
C GLU A 259 19.72 14.10 30.44
N VAL A 260 20.21 13.56 31.56
CA VAL A 260 19.42 13.43 32.79
C VAL A 260 20.25 13.89 33.99
N VAL A 261 19.63 14.66 34.87
CA VAL A 261 20.15 15.01 36.18
C VAL A 261 19.12 14.59 37.22
N LEU A 262 19.51 13.63 38.07
CA LEU A 262 18.68 13.07 39.12
C LEU A 262 18.88 13.84 40.44
N GLU A 263 17.97 13.65 41.38
CA GLU A 263 18.01 14.24 42.73
C GLU A 263 18.10 15.78 42.73
N LYS A 264 17.52 16.43 41.72
CA LYS A 264 17.42 17.89 41.60
C LYS A 264 15.98 18.34 41.58
N LYS A 265 15.59 19.13 42.59
CA LYS A 265 14.23 19.61 42.81
C LYS A 265 14.09 21.09 42.44
N LEU A 266 13.10 21.38 41.59
CA LEU A 266 12.70 22.75 41.25
C LEU A 266 12.28 23.52 42.50
N GLY A 267 12.70 24.78 42.59
CA GLY A 267 12.39 25.64 43.73
C GLY A 267 13.28 25.43 44.96
N ARG A 268 14.14 24.40 44.97
CA ARG A 268 15.17 24.15 46.00
C ARG A 268 16.60 24.22 45.43
N ASP A 269 16.85 23.49 44.35
CA ASP A 269 18.19 23.32 43.78
C ASP A 269 18.43 24.20 42.54
N PHE A 270 17.35 24.59 41.84
CA PHE A 270 17.36 25.48 40.68
C PHE A 270 15.99 26.16 40.50
N THR A 271 15.95 27.20 39.67
CA THR A 271 14.73 27.95 39.32
C THR A 271 14.50 27.95 37.80
N VAL A 272 13.28 28.25 37.34
CA VAL A 272 12.99 28.45 35.92
C VAL A 272 13.82 29.62 35.36
N GLU A 273 13.97 30.69 36.15
CA GLU A 273 14.86 31.81 35.84
C GLU A 273 16.31 31.37 35.62
N SER A 274 16.87 30.53 36.50
CA SER A 274 18.25 30.06 36.36
C SER A 274 18.43 29.20 35.10
N LEU A 275 17.46 28.33 34.79
CA LEU A 275 17.50 27.51 33.57
C LEU A 275 17.50 28.37 32.30
N LEU A 276 16.67 29.42 32.24
CA LEU A 276 16.56 30.27 31.06
C LEU A 276 17.76 31.22 30.92
N LYS A 277 18.20 31.87 32.01
CA LYS A 277 19.22 32.93 31.95
C LYS A 277 20.65 32.42 32.16
N GLN A 278 20.86 31.52 33.13
CA GLN A 278 22.20 31.05 33.49
C GLN A 278 22.61 29.85 32.64
N ASP A 279 21.76 28.85 32.54
CA ASP A 279 22.05 27.61 31.80
C ASP A 279 21.74 27.71 30.30
N GLN A 280 21.18 28.85 29.87
CA GLN A 280 20.88 29.23 28.49
C GLN A 280 19.97 28.24 27.74
N PHE A 281 19.00 27.63 28.44
CA PHE A 281 17.92 26.91 27.77
C PHE A 281 16.97 27.88 27.07
N GLN A 282 16.52 27.57 25.85
CA GLN A 282 15.58 28.43 25.12
C GLN A 282 14.11 28.12 25.43
N ALA A 283 13.82 26.96 26.00
CA ALA A 283 12.50 26.60 26.48
C ALA A 283 12.57 25.68 27.72
N VAL A 284 11.55 25.76 28.58
CA VAL A 284 11.41 24.92 29.77
C VAL A 284 10.04 24.27 29.79
N PHE A 285 9.98 22.95 30.01
CA PHE A 285 8.74 22.20 30.19
C PHE A 285 8.62 21.68 31.62
N LEU A 286 7.57 22.09 32.33
CA LEU A 286 7.34 21.81 33.75
C LEU A 286 6.33 20.67 33.93
N THR A 287 6.78 19.57 34.52
CA THR A 287 5.96 18.37 34.80
C THR A 287 6.26 17.76 36.19
N PRO A 288 6.27 18.53 37.29
CA PRO A 288 6.61 18.03 38.63
C PRO A 288 5.62 16.99 39.21
N GLY A 289 4.46 16.79 38.56
CA GLY A 289 3.44 15.84 38.99
C GLY A 289 2.61 16.31 40.20
N ALA A 290 1.85 15.40 40.79
CA ALA A 290 1.06 15.61 42.01
C ALA A 290 1.48 14.63 43.12
N PRO A 291 2.69 14.78 43.69
CA PRO A 291 3.32 13.74 44.52
C PRO A 291 2.76 13.67 45.95
N LEU A 292 1.95 14.63 46.38
CA LEU A 292 1.46 14.72 47.76
C LEU A 292 0.08 14.06 47.88
N SER A 293 -0.19 13.50 49.07
CA SER A 293 -1.50 12.92 49.40
C SER A 293 -2.38 13.88 50.18
N GLN A 294 -3.70 13.71 50.08
CA GLN A 294 -4.67 14.39 50.93
C GLN A 294 -4.76 13.70 52.29
N LYS A 295 -4.87 14.50 53.36
CA LYS A 295 -5.08 14.04 54.74
C LYS A 295 -6.55 13.73 54.98
N LEU A 296 -6.85 12.71 55.79
CA LEU A 296 -8.19 12.28 56.18
C LEU A 296 -8.95 13.40 56.91
N ASP A 297 -8.23 14.29 57.60
CA ASP A 297 -8.76 15.44 58.33
C ASP A 297 -9.74 15.01 59.43
N ILE A 298 -9.34 13.98 60.18
CA ILE A 298 -10.08 13.41 61.32
C ILE A 298 -9.25 13.49 62.61
N PRO A 299 -9.90 13.57 63.79
CA PRO A 299 -9.18 13.56 65.07
C PRO A 299 -8.32 12.30 65.22
N GLY A 300 -7.06 12.49 65.64
CA GLY A 300 -6.10 11.41 65.92
C GLY A 300 -5.34 10.86 64.71
N GLU A 301 -5.43 11.48 63.53
CA GLU A 301 -4.74 11.06 62.28
C GLU A 301 -3.21 10.94 62.42
N GLU A 302 -2.59 11.67 63.35
CA GLU A 302 -1.13 11.67 63.58
C GLU A 302 -0.63 10.44 64.39
N ALA A 303 -1.49 9.45 64.66
CA ALA A 303 -1.13 8.23 65.38
C ALA A 303 -0.16 7.32 64.59
N GLU A 304 0.75 6.65 65.31
CA GLU A 304 1.66 5.67 64.70
C GLU A 304 0.86 4.49 64.13
N GLY A 305 1.09 4.18 62.85
CA GLY A 305 0.35 3.13 62.10
C GLY A 305 -0.61 3.66 61.03
N ILE A 306 -0.69 4.99 60.85
CA ILE A 306 -1.41 5.64 59.75
C ILE A 306 -0.40 6.23 58.78
N GLU A 307 -0.52 5.89 57.50
CA GLU A 307 0.29 6.50 56.44
C GLU A 307 -0.54 6.68 55.15
N SER A 308 -0.03 7.44 54.19
CA SER A 308 -0.65 7.50 52.86
C SER A 308 -0.36 6.22 52.09
N ALA A 309 -1.36 5.70 51.37
CA ALA A 309 -1.18 4.63 50.41
C ALA A 309 -0.16 4.97 49.30
N LEU A 310 -0.05 6.24 48.91
CA LEU A 310 0.95 6.66 47.92
C LEU A 310 2.37 6.59 48.49
N ASP A 311 2.55 7.06 49.72
CA ASP A 311 3.85 7.01 50.40
C ASP A 311 4.25 5.55 50.65
N PHE A 312 3.32 4.70 51.09
CA PHE A 312 3.53 3.26 51.22
C PHE A 312 4.03 2.59 49.93
N LEU A 313 3.38 2.89 48.79
CA LEU A 313 3.78 2.35 47.48
C LEU A 313 5.16 2.86 47.05
N ARG A 314 5.43 4.16 47.24
CA ARG A 314 6.73 4.77 46.94
C ARG A 314 7.84 4.15 47.78
N ASP A 315 7.61 4.03 49.09
CA ASP A 315 8.59 3.48 50.02
C ASP A 315 8.80 1.98 49.76
N THR A 316 7.77 1.25 49.36
CA THR A 316 7.91 -0.15 48.92
C THR A 316 8.85 -0.29 47.72
N GLU A 317 8.86 0.67 46.80
CA GLU A 317 9.80 0.70 45.66
C GLU A 317 11.21 1.14 46.08
N LEU A 318 11.33 2.12 46.98
CA LEU A 318 12.63 2.67 47.41
C LEU A 318 13.37 1.77 48.41
N GLU A 319 12.63 1.21 49.36
CA GLU A 319 13.15 0.49 50.54
C GLU A 319 12.87 -1.02 50.47
N GLY A 320 11.94 -1.44 49.60
CA GLY A 320 11.45 -2.83 49.52
C GLY A 320 10.17 -3.08 50.32
N PRO A 321 9.52 -4.25 50.13
CA PRO A 321 8.26 -4.57 50.79
C PRO A 321 8.42 -4.70 52.31
N ARG A 322 7.67 -3.87 53.05
CA ARG A 322 7.64 -3.90 54.52
C ARG A 322 6.84 -5.12 55.03
N PRO A 323 7.30 -5.85 56.06
CA PRO A 323 6.58 -7.02 56.57
C PRO A 323 5.34 -6.61 57.37
N LEU A 324 4.15 -6.96 56.86
CA LEU A 324 2.84 -6.74 57.51
C LEU A 324 2.26 -8.03 58.12
N ARG A 325 3.11 -9.02 58.40
CA ARG A 325 2.69 -10.34 58.90
C ARG A 325 1.82 -10.24 60.14
N GLY A 326 0.63 -10.85 60.07
CA GLY A 326 -0.32 -10.91 61.18
C GLY A 326 -1.16 -9.64 61.40
N LYS A 327 -0.89 -8.57 60.65
CA LYS A 327 -1.58 -7.28 60.79
C LYS A 327 -2.91 -7.24 60.02
N THR A 328 -3.87 -6.50 60.56
CA THR A 328 -5.13 -6.14 59.91
C THR A 328 -5.01 -4.73 59.33
N VAL A 329 -5.03 -4.62 58.01
CA VAL A 329 -4.81 -3.35 57.29
C VAL A 329 -6.14 -2.83 56.76
N VAL A 330 -6.38 -1.54 56.94
CA VAL A 330 -7.55 -0.84 56.40
C VAL A 330 -7.10 0.23 55.42
N VAL A 331 -7.63 0.23 54.21
CA VAL A 331 -7.35 1.23 53.19
C VAL A 331 -8.56 2.13 53.02
N VAL A 332 -8.42 3.43 53.26
CA VAL A 332 -9.53 4.38 53.17
C VAL A 332 -9.48 5.07 51.81
N GLY A 333 -10.38 4.69 50.90
CA GLY A 333 -10.41 5.22 49.54
C GLY A 333 -11.04 4.26 48.54
N GLY A 334 -11.17 4.69 47.28
CA GLY A 334 -11.74 3.84 46.22
C GLY A 334 -11.12 4.02 44.85
N GLY A 335 -10.01 4.75 44.74
CA GLY A 335 -9.26 4.94 43.49
C GLY A 335 -8.23 3.83 43.26
N ASN A 336 -7.53 3.87 42.11
CA ASN A 336 -6.52 2.86 41.77
C ASN A 336 -5.42 2.75 42.84
N VAL A 337 -4.96 3.87 43.42
CA VAL A 337 -3.97 3.87 44.51
C VAL A 337 -4.46 3.09 45.74
N ALA A 338 -5.76 3.15 46.05
CA ALA A 338 -6.33 2.39 47.16
C ALA A 338 -6.28 0.89 46.88
N VAL A 339 -6.65 0.47 45.67
CA VAL A 339 -6.61 -0.93 45.24
C VAL A 339 -5.18 -1.45 45.17
N ASP A 340 -4.27 -0.68 44.58
CA ASP A 340 -2.85 -1.00 44.45
C ASP A 340 -2.19 -1.11 45.83
N GLY A 341 -2.51 -0.19 46.76
CA GLY A 341 -2.06 -0.25 48.16
C GLY A 341 -2.60 -1.46 48.92
N ALA A 342 -3.89 -1.78 48.76
CA ALA A 342 -4.51 -2.94 49.39
C ALA A 342 -3.88 -4.28 48.92
N ARG A 343 -3.69 -4.43 47.61
CA ARG A 343 -3.09 -5.62 46.99
C ARG A 343 -1.59 -5.74 47.28
N THR A 344 -0.89 -4.62 47.42
CA THR A 344 0.50 -4.59 47.89
C THR A 344 0.57 -5.01 49.37
N ALA A 345 -0.34 -4.54 50.22
CA ALA A 345 -0.38 -4.93 51.63
C ALA A 345 -0.61 -6.45 51.83
N LEU A 346 -1.44 -7.08 50.98
CA LEU A 346 -1.59 -8.54 50.96
C LEU A 346 -0.26 -9.25 50.67
N ARG A 347 0.48 -8.79 49.65
CA ARG A 347 1.79 -9.35 49.26
C ARG A 347 2.86 -9.11 50.31
N CYS A 348 2.73 -8.05 51.10
CA CYS A 348 3.53 -7.79 52.29
C CYS A 348 3.20 -8.71 53.49
N GLY A 349 2.22 -9.61 53.36
CA GLY A 349 1.89 -10.63 54.36
C GLY A 349 0.78 -10.24 55.33
N ALA A 350 0.00 -9.18 55.05
CA ALA A 350 -1.17 -8.81 55.86
C ALA A 350 -2.13 -10.00 56.03
N LYS A 351 -2.60 -10.23 57.26
CA LYS A 351 -3.57 -11.30 57.56
C LYS A 351 -4.92 -11.02 56.92
N GLN A 352 -5.29 -9.74 56.89
CA GLN A 352 -6.55 -9.25 56.36
C GLN A 352 -6.38 -7.83 55.86
N VAL A 353 -6.92 -7.54 54.68
CA VAL A 353 -6.94 -6.20 54.11
C VAL A 353 -8.39 -5.84 53.78
N THR A 354 -8.84 -4.68 54.24
CA THR A 354 -10.19 -4.15 53.94
C THR A 354 -10.08 -2.78 53.30
N ILE A 355 -10.79 -2.54 52.20
CA ILE A 355 -10.98 -1.21 51.62
C ILE A 355 -12.27 -0.62 52.20
N LEU A 356 -12.17 0.48 52.94
CA LEU A 356 -13.29 1.30 53.38
C LEU A 356 -13.61 2.34 52.31
N TYR A 357 -14.84 2.29 51.77
CA TYR A 357 -15.27 3.22 50.76
C TYR A 357 -16.63 3.85 51.08
N ARG A 358 -16.68 5.19 51.08
CA ARG A 358 -17.88 5.96 51.45
C ARG A 358 -19.06 5.89 50.48
N ARG A 359 -18.91 5.20 49.34
CA ARG A 359 -19.98 5.00 48.33
C ARG A 359 -20.08 3.51 47.98
N THR A 360 -20.89 3.18 46.97
CA THR A 360 -20.98 1.79 46.48
C THR A 360 -19.92 1.48 45.43
N ARG A 361 -19.79 0.19 45.10
CA ARG A 361 -18.87 -0.31 44.06
C ARG A 361 -19.00 0.46 42.74
N LYS A 362 -20.23 0.81 42.33
CA LYS A 362 -20.51 1.48 41.05
C LYS A 362 -19.86 2.87 40.94
N GLU A 363 -19.66 3.56 42.07
CA GLU A 363 -19.04 4.88 42.10
C GLU A 363 -17.52 4.85 42.35
N MET A 364 -16.93 3.67 42.58
CA MET A 364 -15.48 3.54 42.78
C MET A 364 -14.72 4.04 41.54
N PRO A 365 -13.77 4.99 41.71
CA PRO A 365 -12.96 5.48 40.59
C PRO A 365 -11.95 4.47 40.05
N ALA A 366 -11.60 3.44 40.82
CA ALA A 366 -10.68 2.39 40.38
C ALA A 366 -11.23 1.61 39.18
N HIS A 367 -10.33 1.04 38.38
CA HIS A 367 -10.73 0.14 37.30
C HIS A 367 -11.45 -1.09 37.87
N HIS A 368 -12.64 -1.39 37.35
CA HIS A 368 -13.43 -2.52 37.83
C HIS A 368 -12.67 -3.85 37.77
N GLU A 369 -11.89 -4.10 36.70
CA GLU A 369 -11.05 -5.30 36.58
C GLU A 369 -10.04 -5.43 37.74
N GLU A 370 -9.48 -4.31 38.21
CA GLU A 370 -8.55 -4.31 39.35
C GLU A 370 -9.27 -4.52 40.69
N VAL A 371 -10.50 -4.01 40.82
CA VAL A 371 -11.35 -4.25 42.00
C VAL A 371 -11.75 -5.72 42.06
N ASP A 372 -12.15 -6.31 40.92
CA ASP A 372 -12.48 -7.73 40.79
C ASP A 372 -11.26 -8.59 41.17
N ALA A 373 -10.07 -8.22 40.66
CA ALA A 373 -8.83 -8.92 40.96
C ALA A 373 -8.46 -8.83 42.46
N ALA A 374 -8.68 -7.68 43.11
CA ALA A 374 -8.43 -7.48 44.53
C ALA A 374 -9.32 -8.38 45.41
N GLU A 375 -10.61 -8.47 45.11
CA GLU A 375 -11.52 -9.36 45.84
C GLU A 375 -11.18 -10.84 45.65
N GLN A 376 -10.83 -11.25 44.42
CA GLN A 376 -10.37 -12.61 44.12
C GLN A 376 -9.09 -12.96 44.92
N GLU A 377 -8.21 -12.00 45.17
CA GLU A 377 -7.01 -12.18 46.00
C GLU A 377 -7.31 -12.22 47.51
N GLY A 378 -8.53 -11.80 47.92
CA GLY A 378 -9.02 -11.83 49.30
C GLY A 378 -9.16 -10.46 49.98
N VAL A 379 -9.07 -9.35 49.24
CA VAL A 379 -9.36 -8.01 49.77
C VAL A 379 -10.86 -7.87 50.05
N ARG A 380 -11.23 -7.43 51.26
CA ARG A 380 -12.63 -7.16 51.61
C ARG A 380 -13.01 -5.74 51.22
N LEU A 381 -14.20 -5.53 50.68
CA LEU A 381 -14.76 -4.20 50.41
C LEU A 381 -15.83 -3.88 51.44
N GLU A 382 -15.57 -2.91 52.29
CA GLU A 382 -16.54 -2.36 53.24
C GLU A 382 -17.08 -1.04 52.65
N MET A 383 -18.24 -1.14 52.02
CA MET A 383 -18.88 -0.03 51.30
C MET A 383 -19.80 0.76 52.22
N LEU A 384 -20.13 1.99 51.80
CA LEU A 384 -21.00 2.89 52.55
C LEU A 384 -20.51 3.13 53.99
N ALA A 385 -19.20 3.20 54.16
CA ALA A 385 -18.56 3.51 55.44
C ALA A 385 -17.46 4.56 55.24
N ALA A 386 -17.35 5.50 56.18
CA ALA A 386 -16.22 6.42 56.23
C ALA A 386 -15.73 6.62 57.67
N PRO A 387 -14.42 6.79 57.88
CA PRO A 387 -13.87 7.09 59.19
C PRO A 387 -14.23 8.51 59.63
N VAL A 388 -14.48 8.68 60.93
CA VAL A 388 -14.75 9.98 61.58
C VAL A 388 -13.75 10.29 62.70
N GLU A 389 -13.10 9.29 63.29
CA GLU A 389 -12.12 9.45 64.37
C GLU A 389 -11.16 8.25 64.40
N VAL A 390 -9.90 8.49 64.77
CA VAL A 390 -8.89 7.44 65.00
C VAL A 390 -8.90 7.01 66.46
N ILE A 391 -9.00 5.70 66.70
CA ILE A 391 -8.91 5.10 68.03
C ILE A 391 -7.45 4.73 68.28
N ALA A 392 -6.76 5.54 69.10
CA ALA A 392 -5.35 5.34 69.45
C ALA A 392 -5.17 5.07 70.95
N GLN A 393 -4.25 4.16 71.29
CA GLN A 393 -3.83 3.88 72.67
C GLN A 393 -2.31 4.10 72.77
N GLN A 394 -1.87 4.95 73.71
CA GLN A 394 -0.47 5.35 73.84
C GLN A 394 0.16 5.90 72.55
N GLY A 395 -0.62 6.61 71.73
CA GLY A 395 -0.17 7.20 70.46
C GLY A 395 -0.10 6.21 69.28
N ARG A 396 -0.46 4.95 69.48
CA ARG A 396 -0.49 3.91 68.43
C ARG A 396 -1.93 3.55 68.04
N LEU A 397 -2.16 3.33 66.74
CA LEU A 397 -3.44 2.93 66.18
C LEU A 397 -3.93 1.58 66.76
N GLN A 398 -5.22 1.54 67.15
CA GLN A 398 -5.95 0.32 67.55
C GLN A 398 -7.20 0.07 66.68
N GLY A 399 -7.74 1.12 66.04
CA GLY A 399 -8.91 1.03 65.17
C GLY A 399 -9.36 2.38 64.62
N LEU A 400 -10.39 2.35 63.78
CA LEU A 400 -11.07 3.54 63.27
C LEU A 400 -12.52 3.55 63.75
N ARG A 401 -12.99 4.69 64.25
CA ARG A 401 -14.43 4.91 64.40
C ARG A 401 -14.99 5.35 63.05
N CYS A 402 -15.95 4.58 62.54
CA CYS A 402 -16.57 4.77 61.24
C CYS A 402 -18.05 5.13 61.41
N ILE A 403 -18.62 5.82 60.41
CA ILE A 403 -20.04 6.10 60.30
C ILE A 403 -20.59 5.47 59.02
N LYS A 404 -21.83 4.97 59.05
CA LYS A 404 -22.49 4.48 57.83
C LYS A 404 -22.92 5.65 56.95
N MET A 405 -22.89 5.41 55.65
CA MET A 405 -23.22 6.37 54.61
C MET A 405 -24.44 5.89 53.81
N GLU A 406 -25.19 6.83 53.26
CA GLU A 406 -26.17 6.58 52.21
C GLU A 406 -25.86 7.42 50.96
N LEU A 407 -26.42 7.02 49.81
CA LEU A 407 -26.24 7.75 48.57
C LEU A 407 -27.30 8.84 48.43
N GLY A 408 -26.87 10.10 48.47
CA GLY A 408 -27.68 11.26 48.13
C GLY A 408 -27.68 11.56 46.62
N GLU A 409 -28.00 12.80 46.26
CA GLU A 409 -28.02 13.26 44.87
C GLU A 409 -26.62 13.22 44.21
N PRO A 410 -26.53 13.01 42.88
CA PRO A 410 -25.29 13.13 42.13
C PRO A 410 -24.55 14.47 42.36
N ASP A 411 -23.23 14.40 42.50
CA ASP A 411 -22.33 15.55 42.46
C ASP A 411 -22.08 16.02 41.02
N ALA A 412 -21.31 17.10 40.85
CA ALA A 412 -20.99 17.65 39.52
C ALA A 412 -20.19 16.68 38.63
N SER A 413 -19.61 15.61 39.20
CA SER A 413 -18.97 14.54 38.43
C SER A 413 -19.93 13.42 38.03
N GLY A 414 -21.22 13.56 38.37
CA GLY A 414 -22.27 12.55 38.14
C GLY A 414 -22.30 11.41 39.16
N ARG A 415 -21.41 11.43 40.17
CA ARG A 415 -21.35 10.39 41.22
C ARG A 415 -22.24 10.77 42.38
N ARG A 416 -23.03 9.84 42.89
CA ARG A 416 -23.90 10.11 44.06
C ARG A 416 -23.10 10.56 45.27
N ARG A 417 -23.54 11.63 45.93
CA ARG A 417 -22.88 12.17 47.12
C ARG A 417 -23.06 11.19 48.29
N PRO A 418 -22.00 10.90 49.06
CA PRO A 418 -22.13 10.16 50.30
C PRO A 418 -22.71 11.09 51.37
N VAL A 419 -23.75 10.64 52.06
CA VAL A 419 -24.40 11.37 53.16
C VAL A 419 -24.28 10.52 54.43
N PRO A 420 -23.73 11.06 55.54
CA PRO A 420 -23.62 10.30 56.79
C PRO A 420 -25.00 10.03 57.38
N ILE A 421 -25.18 8.82 57.93
CA ILE A 421 -26.37 8.45 58.70
C ILE A 421 -26.07 8.72 60.18
N PRO A 422 -26.59 9.79 60.80
CA PRO A 422 -26.25 10.14 62.18
C PRO A 422 -26.67 9.04 63.16
N GLY A 423 -25.85 8.73 64.18
CA GLY A 423 -26.14 7.69 65.17
C GLY A 423 -25.82 6.26 64.71
N SER A 424 -25.16 6.11 63.56
CA SER A 424 -24.74 4.81 62.99
C SER A 424 -23.25 4.51 63.18
N GLU A 425 -22.61 5.17 64.15
CA GLU A 425 -21.18 5.04 64.41
C GLU A 425 -20.83 3.63 64.91
N PHE A 426 -19.72 3.08 64.42
CA PHE A 426 -19.19 1.78 64.83
C PHE A 426 -17.67 1.77 64.79
N ASP A 427 -17.05 1.02 65.68
CA ASP A 427 -15.60 0.91 65.77
C ASP A 427 -15.11 -0.27 64.90
N TYR A 428 -14.12 -0.01 64.05
CA TYR A 428 -13.49 -0.98 63.15
C TYR A 428 -12.04 -1.24 63.60
N PRO A 429 -11.75 -2.38 64.24
CA PRO A 429 -10.42 -2.68 64.76
C PRO A 429 -9.41 -2.91 63.62
N CYS A 430 -8.25 -2.26 63.69
CA CYS A 430 -7.18 -2.42 62.70
C CYS A 430 -5.81 -2.03 63.28
N ASP A 431 -4.76 -2.67 62.79
CA ASP A 431 -3.38 -2.41 63.20
C ASP A 431 -2.69 -1.36 62.33
N TYR A 432 -3.21 -1.11 61.13
CA TYR A 432 -2.59 -0.26 60.12
C TYR A 432 -3.62 0.39 59.20
N VAL A 433 -3.44 1.66 58.88
CA VAL A 433 -4.34 2.41 57.98
C VAL A 433 -3.56 3.04 56.83
N LEU A 434 -4.03 2.82 55.61
CA LEU A 434 -3.54 3.47 54.40
C LEU A 434 -4.58 4.48 53.89
N SER A 435 -4.27 5.77 53.95
CA SER A 435 -5.13 6.83 53.41
C SER A 435 -4.94 6.98 51.90
N ALA A 436 -6.03 6.91 51.13
CA ALA A 436 -6.03 6.96 49.66
C ALA A 436 -7.19 7.82 49.12
N ILE A 437 -7.40 8.99 49.71
CA ILE A 437 -8.55 9.87 49.41
C ILE A 437 -8.29 10.96 48.36
N GLY A 438 -7.07 11.04 47.83
CA GLY A 438 -6.74 11.93 46.71
C GLY A 438 -5.27 12.36 46.72
N GLN A 439 -4.81 12.88 45.59
CA GLN A 439 -3.47 13.47 45.43
C GLN A 439 -3.59 14.99 45.24
N LYS A 440 -2.52 15.73 45.55
CA LYS A 440 -2.41 17.17 45.38
C LYS A 440 -1.03 17.56 44.85
N THR A 441 -0.97 18.68 44.14
CA THR A 441 0.27 19.30 43.72
C THR A 441 0.99 19.90 44.93
N GLU A 442 2.31 20.09 44.80
CA GLU A 442 3.11 20.72 45.84
C GLU A 442 2.83 22.24 45.89
N PRO A 443 2.39 22.81 47.03
CA PRO A 443 2.01 24.23 47.11
C PRO A 443 3.16 25.20 46.81
N GLU A 444 4.40 24.83 47.18
CA GLU A 444 5.60 25.66 47.03
C GLU A 444 6.56 25.12 45.95
N VAL A 445 6.02 24.58 44.85
CA VAL A 445 6.85 24.06 43.74
C VAL A 445 7.82 25.10 43.16
N PHE A 446 7.55 26.39 43.37
CA PHE A 446 8.35 27.53 42.93
C PHE A 446 9.00 28.30 44.10
N GLY A 447 9.31 27.65 45.22
CA GLY A 447 9.77 28.30 46.47
C GLY A 447 10.80 29.41 46.29
N GLN A 448 11.94 29.12 45.64
CA GLN A 448 13.02 30.10 45.35
C GLN A 448 12.82 30.93 44.06
N GLU A 449 11.73 30.75 43.31
CA GLU A 449 11.48 31.51 42.07
C GLU A 449 11.01 32.94 42.38
N PRO A 450 11.56 33.98 41.73
CA PRO A 450 11.07 35.35 41.86
C PRO A 450 9.57 35.47 41.51
N GLU A 451 8.81 36.22 42.31
CA GLU A 451 7.36 36.40 42.08
C GLU A 451 7.02 36.98 40.71
N THR A 452 7.87 37.88 40.20
CA THR A 452 7.68 38.54 38.88
C THR A 452 7.88 37.59 37.70
N THR A 453 8.49 36.43 37.93
CA THR A 453 8.84 35.46 36.89
C THR A 453 8.17 34.10 37.11
N ARG A 454 7.38 33.95 38.17
CA ARG A 454 6.68 32.69 38.48
C ARG A 454 5.47 32.48 37.55
N PRO A 455 5.31 31.27 36.96
CA PRO A 455 4.09 30.94 36.20
C PRO A 455 2.81 31.02 37.04
N ALA A 456 1.70 31.42 36.44
CA ALA A 456 0.42 31.52 37.12
C ALA A 456 -0.07 30.16 37.67
N ILE A 457 -0.53 30.17 38.92
CA ILE A 457 -1.13 29.01 39.61
C ILE A 457 -2.65 29.21 39.71
N SER A 458 -3.41 28.14 39.52
CA SER A 458 -4.87 28.12 39.66
C SER A 458 -5.27 28.07 41.13
N ARG A 459 -6.55 28.36 41.45
CA ARG A 459 -7.09 28.20 42.81
C ARG A 459 -6.97 26.76 43.37
N ARG A 460 -6.76 25.77 42.49
CA ARG A 460 -6.58 24.36 42.86
C ARG A 460 -5.12 23.97 43.09
N GLY A 461 -4.18 24.92 43.00
CA GLY A 461 -2.75 24.66 43.13
C GLY A 461 -2.10 24.07 41.88
N THR A 462 -2.77 24.06 40.73
CA THR A 462 -2.21 23.57 39.45
C THR A 462 -1.67 24.72 38.60
N ILE A 463 -0.70 24.45 37.73
CA ILE A 463 -0.14 25.45 36.80
C ILE A 463 -1.18 25.77 35.72
N GLN A 464 -1.41 27.06 35.45
CA GLN A 464 -2.31 27.50 34.38
C GLN A 464 -1.59 27.46 33.04
N VAL A 465 -2.27 26.90 32.03
CA VAL A 465 -1.76 26.82 30.65
C VAL A 465 -2.87 27.05 29.65
N ASP A 466 -2.50 27.41 28.42
CA ASP A 466 -3.34 27.27 27.25
C ASP A 466 -3.47 25.76 26.89
N GLU A 467 -4.70 25.25 26.80
CA GLU A 467 -4.94 23.81 26.60
C GLU A 467 -4.52 23.27 25.22
N ALA A 468 -4.36 24.15 24.23
CA ALA A 468 -3.99 23.74 22.88
C ALA A 468 -2.46 23.63 22.72
N THR A 469 -1.71 24.53 23.38
CA THR A 469 -0.25 24.65 23.27
C THR A 469 0.51 24.13 24.49
N MET A 470 -0.15 24.01 25.64
CA MET A 470 0.47 23.78 26.95
C MET A 470 1.41 24.92 27.42
N ALA A 471 1.35 26.09 26.77
CA ALA A 471 2.13 27.26 27.14
C ALA A 471 1.57 27.91 28.42
N THR A 472 2.45 28.40 29.29
CA THR A 472 2.05 29.22 30.44
C THR A 472 1.93 30.70 30.03
N ASP A 473 1.61 31.56 30.98
CA ASP A 473 1.67 33.01 30.84
C ASP A 473 3.10 33.57 30.70
N ARG A 474 4.12 32.73 30.93
CA ARG A 474 5.53 33.09 30.79
C ARG A 474 6.11 32.60 29.45
N PRO A 475 6.63 33.50 28.59
CA PRO A 475 7.21 33.12 27.32
C PRO A 475 8.35 32.10 27.45
N GLY A 476 8.33 31.08 26.59
CA GLY A 476 9.31 29.99 26.60
C GLY A 476 9.12 28.97 27.73
N VAL A 477 8.04 29.07 28.53
CA VAL A 477 7.72 28.12 29.59
C VAL A 477 6.40 27.43 29.27
N PHE A 478 6.42 26.10 29.41
CA PHE A 478 5.30 25.21 29.12
C PHE A 478 5.09 24.30 30.33
N ALA A 479 3.89 23.76 30.53
CA ALA A 479 3.63 22.84 31.64
C ALA A 479 2.64 21.73 31.25
N GLY A 480 2.74 20.58 31.90
CA GLY A 480 1.85 19.45 31.61
C GLY A 480 1.86 18.34 32.66
N GLY A 481 1.11 17.29 32.38
CA GLY A 481 0.85 16.20 33.31
C GLY A 481 -0.03 16.63 34.48
N ASP A 482 0.08 15.91 35.60
CA ASP A 482 -0.76 16.14 36.78
C ASP A 482 -0.58 17.52 37.41
N ALA A 483 0.54 18.20 37.12
CA ALA A 483 0.78 19.56 37.56
C ALA A 483 -0.20 20.58 36.95
N VAL A 484 -0.82 20.26 35.81
CA VAL A 484 -1.80 21.11 35.12
C VAL A 484 -3.22 20.60 35.36
N SER A 485 -3.46 19.32 35.08
CA SER A 485 -4.81 18.73 35.14
C SER A 485 -5.25 18.31 36.54
N GLY A 486 -4.32 18.25 37.49
CA GLY A 486 -4.47 17.37 38.66
C GLY A 486 -4.30 15.90 38.26
N PRO A 487 -4.42 14.96 39.22
CA PRO A 487 -4.17 13.53 39.02
C PRO A 487 -4.98 12.97 37.86
N ALA A 488 -4.28 12.58 36.80
CA ALA A 488 -4.85 12.06 35.57
C ALA A 488 -4.32 10.65 35.28
N VAL A 489 -4.80 10.08 34.16
CA VAL A 489 -4.34 8.77 33.70
C VAL A 489 -3.15 8.92 32.76
N VAL A 490 -2.29 7.90 32.72
CA VAL A 490 -1.02 7.92 31.97
C VAL A 490 -1.14 8.42 30.54
N ILE A 491 -2.17 7.98 29.80
CA ILE A 491 -2.36 8.36 28.40
C ILE A 491 -2.70 9.85 28.21
N ASP A 492 -3.32 10.50 29.19
CA ASP A 492 -3.58 11.95 29.16
C ASP A 492 -2.26 12.72 29.36
N ALA A 493 -1.39 12.26 30.26
CA ALA A 493 -0.06 12.84 30.47
C ALA A 493 0.83 12.73 29.22
N ILE A 494 0.79 11.58 28.54
CA ILE A 494 1.48 11.37 27.25
C ILE A 494 0.95 12.33 26.19
N ALA A 495 -0.37 12.50 26.10
CA ALA A 495 -0.98 13.45 25.16
C ALA A 495 -0.52 14.90 25.40
N GLN A 496 -0.49 15.33 26.67
CA GLN A 496 0.00 16.67 27.03
C GLN A 496 1.49 16.83 26.73
N GLY A 497 2.32 15.83 27.04
CA GLY A 497 3.75 15.84 26.73
C GLY A 497 4.02 15.95 25.22
N HIS A 498 3.25 15.23 24.39
CA HIS A 498 3.36 15.34 22.93
C HIS A 498 2.91 16.73 22.44
N ARG A 499 1.78 17.26 22.92
CA ARG A 499 1.33 18.62 22.53
C ARG A 499 2.35 19.69 22.91
N ALA A 500 2.93 19.59 24.10
CA ALA A 500 3.99 20.49 24.54
C ALA A 500 5.23 20.40 23.65
N ALA A 501 5.67 19.19 23.25
CA ALA A 501 6.80 19.03 22.33
C ALA A 501 6.55 19.72 20.98
N ASP A 502 5.36 19.54 20.39
CA ASP A 502 4.98 20.21 19.14
C ASP A 502 4.99 21.74 19.30
N ALA A 503 4.40 22.27 20.38
CA ALA A 503 4.34 23.70 20.65
C ALA A 503 5.72 24.32 20.94
N ILE A 504 6.56 23.64 21.73
CA ILE A 504 7.95 24.04 21.99
C ILE A 504 8.73 24.06 20.69
N HIS A 505 8.60 23.05 19.84
CA HIS A 505 9.27 23.04 18.55
C HIS A 505 8.88 24.23 17.67
N GLN A 506 7.58 24.53 17.56
CA GLN A 506 7.09 25.69 16.81
C GLN A 506 7.60 27.00 17.41
N TYR A 507 7.57 27.16 18.73
CA TYR A 507 8.09 28.33 19.43
C TYR A 507 9.59 28.54 19.15
N LEU A 508 10.39 27.47 19.18
CA LEU A 508 11.83 27.55 18.92
C LEU A 508 12.17 27.90 17.45
N LEU A 509 11.26 27.60 16.52
CA LEU A 509 11.42 27.93 15.09
C LEU A 509 10.90 29.32 14.72
N THR A 510 9.76 29.73 15.31
CA THR A 510 8.99 30.90 14.86
C THR A 510 8.98 32.04 15.88
N GLY A 511 9.27 31.76 17.15
CA GLY A 511 9.08 32.69 18.26
C GLY A 511 7.63 32.79 18.75
N GLU A 512 6.67 32.11 18.10
CA GLU A 512 5.26 32.19 18.44
C GLU A 512 4.74 30.90 19.10
N MET A 513 3.90 31.06 20.13
CA MET A 513 3.23 29.96 20.84
C MET A 513 1.87 29.67 20.19
N GLN A 514 1.88 29.08 19.00
CA GLN A 514 0.65 28.72 18.27
C GLN A 514 0.46 27.21 18.17
N ALA A 515 -0.77 26.74 18.42
CA ALA A 515 -1.15 25.36 18.19
C ALA A 515 -1.38 25.10 16.69
N SER A 516 -1.03 23.90 16.24
CA SER A 516 -1.42 23.47 14.90
C SER A 516 -2.95 23.32 14.83
N PRO A 517 -3.62 23.85 13.79
CA PRO A 517 -5.05 23.72 13.65
C PRO A 517 -5.44 22.22 13.50
N PRO A 518 -6.52 21.78 14.16
CA PRO A 518 -6.96 20.39 14.06
C PRO A 518 -7.40 20.06 12.64
N SER A 519 -7.10 18.84 12.19
CA SER A 519 -7.62 18.35 10.91
C SER A 519 -9.13 18.15 10.96
N PHE A 520 -9.81 18.43 9.85
CA PHE A 520 -11.23 18.12 9.70
C PHE A 520 -11.50 16.62 9.84
N VAL A 521 -12.60 16.28 10.52
CA VAL A 521 -13.06 14.91 10.74
C VAL A 521 -14.59 14.88 10.68
N SER A 522 -15.13 14.14 9.72
CA SER A 522 -16.53 13.72 9.73
C SER A 522 -16.74 12.54 10.68
N GLN A 523 -17.89 12.50 11.34
CA GLN A 523 -18.27 11.48 12.30
C GLN A 523 -19.73 11.11 12.06
N ARG A 524 -20.07 9.82 12.09
CA ARG A 524 -21.46 9.38 11.86
C ARG A 524 -22.42 9.90 12.92
N GLU A 525 -21.97 10.01 14.17
CA GLU A 525 -22.78 10.43 15.31
C GLU A 525 -23.27 11.88 15.21
N VAL A 526 -22.56 12.72 14.44
CA VAL A 526 -22.96 14.11 14.15
C VAL A 526 -24.30 14.15 13.41
N PHE A 527 -24.63 13.09 12.68
CA PHE A 527 -25.89 12.95 11.93
C PHE A 527 -26.97 12.17 12.70
N GLY A 528 -26.82 12.02 14.01
CA GLY A 528 -27.73 11.29 14.89
C GLY A 528 -27.31 9.85 15.18
N PRO A 529 -28.16 9.06 15.86
CA PRO A 529 -27.82 7.71 16.29
C PRO A 529 -27.63 6.77 15.09
N ILE A 530 -26.63 5.89 15.20
CA ILE A 530 -26.30 4.90 14.19
C ILE A 530 -27.33 3.76 14.24
N PRO A 531 -28.02 3.43 13.14
CA PRO A 531 -29.02 2.37 13.14
C PRO A 531 -28.42 0.98 13.39
N ALA A 532 -29.01 0.19 14.30
CA ALA A 532 -28.57 -1.18 14.62
C ALA A 532 -28.51 -2.10 13.38
N ARG A 533 -29.41 -1.91 12.41
CA ARG A 533 -29.43 -2.63 11.12
C ARG A 533 -28.13 -2.57 10.31
N MET A 534 -27.24 -1.61 10.60
CA MET A 534 -25.93 -1.53 9.96
C MET A 534 -24.95 -2.62 10.43
N PHE A 535 -25.27 -3.32 11.51
CA PHE A 535 -24.41 -4.30 12.17
C PHE A 535 -24.97 -5.73 12.11
N GLU A 536 -26.18 -5.95 11.57
CA GLU A 536 -26.86 -7.25 11.54
C GLU A 536 -26.08 -8.33 10.77
N GLU A 537 -25.35 -7.95 9.73
CA GLU A 537 -24.54 -8.88 8.91
C GLU A 537 -23.12 -9.11 9.45
N VAL A 538 -22.77 -8.46 10.57
CA VAL A 538 -21.46 -8.62 11.20
C VAL A 538 -21.49 -9.83 12.11
N GLU A 539 -20.64 -10.81 11.81
CA GLU A 539 -20.45 -11.99 12.63
C GLU A 539 -20.04 -11.63 14.06
N ARG A 540 -20.68 -12.28 15.05
CA ARG A 540 -20.37 -12.16 16.48
C ARG A 540 -19.26 -13.12 16.87
N ILE A 541 -18.18 -12.59 17.44
CA ILE A 541 -16.96 -13.33 17.75
C ILE A 541 -16.56 -13.01 19.20
N PRO A 542 -16.35 -14.03 20.07
CA PRO A 542 -15.89 -13.81 21.45
C PRO A 542 -14.61 -12.98 21.53
N ARG A 543 -14.52 -12.13 22.56
CA ARG A 543 -13.29 -11.39 22.88
C ARG A 543 -12.30 -12.32 23.59
N GLN A 544 -11.02 -12.25 23.20
CA GLN A 544 -9.95 -12.94 23.91
C GLN A 544 -9.79 -12.40 25.33
N GLN A 545 -9.54 -13.30 26.28
CA GLN A 545 -9.29 -12.93 27.67
C GLN A 545 -7.78 -12.81 27.88
N MET A 546 -7.35 -11.84 28.69
CA MET A 546 -5.95 -11.74 29.10
C MET A 546 -5.64 -12.89 30.07
N PRO A 547 -4.70 -13.79 29.78
CA PRO A 547 -4.32 -14.83 30.72
C PRO A 547 -3.70 -14.20 31.98
N GLU A 548 -4.12 -14.68 33.15
CA GLU A 548 -3.66 -14.20 34.45
C GLU A 548 -3.18 -15.36 35.31
N ARG A 549 -2.24 -15.08 36.22
CA ARG A 549 -1.87 -16.02 37.29
C ARG A 549 -3.04 -16.25 38.23
N LEU A 550 -3.16 -17.48 38.75
CA LEU A 550 -4.20 -17.85 39.71
C LEU A 550 -4.17 -16.93 40.95
N PRO A 551 -5.33 -16.53 41.51
CA PRO A 551 -5.41 -15.67 42.69
C PRO A 551 -4.58 -16.15 43.89
N GLU A 552 -4.55 -17.47 44.15
CA GLU A 552 -3.82 -18.02 45.29
C GLU A 552 -2.30 -17.89 45.14
N VAL A 553 -1.82 -17.84 43.90
CA VAL A 553 -0.40 -17.71 43.53
C VAL A 553 -0.01 -16.23 43.49
N ARG A 554 -0.76 -15.40 42.76
CA ARG A 554 -0.38 -14.00 42.52
C ARG A 554 -0.39 -13.12 43.77
N ARG A 555 -1.10 -13.51 44.84
CA ARG A 555 -1.10 -12.79 46.12
C ARG A 555 0.17 -13.01 46.96
N GLN A 556 1.03 -13.97 46.60
CA GLN A 556 2.18 -14.38 47.42
C GLN A 556 3.47 -13.64 47.05
N ASP A 557 3.52 -13.02 45.87
CA ASP A 557 4.71 -12.36 45.36
C ASP A 557 4.35 -11.14 44.48
N PHE A 558 5.39 -10.46 44.01
CA PHE A 558 5.29 -9.27 43.17
C PHE A 558 5.49 -9.57 41.67
N ALA A 559 5.51 -10.85 41.25
CA ALA A 559 5.63 -11.17 39.84
C ALA A 559 4.37 -10.79 39.06
N ALA A 560 4.54 -10.43 37.78
CA ALA A 560 3.49 -9.89 36.93
C ALA A 560 2.21 -10.75 36.92
N VAL A 561 1.05 -10.12 37.10
CA VAL A 561 -0.25 -10.84 37.17
C VAL A 561 -0.71 -11.29 35.79
N GLU A 562 -0.74 -10.37 34.83
CA GLU A 562 -1.13 -10.63 33.44
C GLU A 562 0.04 -11.22 32.64
N LEU A 563 -0.19 -12.33 31.96
CA LEU A 563 0.84 -13.10 31.24
C LEU A 563 1.02 -12.68 29.77
N GLY A 564 0.06 -11.96 29.18
CA GLY A 564 0.06 -11.61 27.75
C GLY A 564 -0.68 -12.64 26.89
N LEU A 565 -1.06 -12.23 25.68
CA LEU A 565 -1.69 -13.13 24.70
C LEU A 565 -0.65 -13.98 23.99
N SER A 566 -1.02 -15.18 23.57
CA SER A 566 -0.29 -15.92 22.53
C SER A 566 -0.45 -15.25 21.16
N GLN A 567 0.36 -15.66 20.18
CA GLN A 567 0.26 -15.16 18.81
C GLN A 567 -1.12 -15.39 18.20
N GLU A 568 -1.63 -16.63 18.30
CA GLU A 568 -2.94 -17.01 17.74
C GLU A 568 -4.08 -16.21 18.37
N GLU A 569 -4.06 -16.02 19.69
CA GLU A 569 -5.05 -15.20 20.38
C GLU A 569 -4.96 -13.73 19.96
N MET A 570 -3.76 -13.16 19.84
CA MET A 570 -3.58 -11.78 19.39
C MET A 570 -4.10 -11.60 17.96
N GLU A 571 -3.76 -12.51 17.03
CA GLU A 571 -4.25 -12.46 15.65
C GLU A 571 -5.77 -12.57 15.60
N ALA A 572 -6.36 -13.51 16.36
CA ALA A 572 -7.80 -13.65 16.47
C ALA A 572 -8.47 -12.37 17.03
N GLU A 573 -7.86 -11.73 18.03
CA GLU A 573 -8.37 -10.48 18.61
C GLU A 573 -8.27 -9.30 17.63
N ALA A 574 -7.13 -9.14 16.94
CA ALA A 574 -6.93 -8.11 15.93
C ALA A 574 -7.93 -8.25 14.76
N ASN A 575 -8.24 -9.50 14.37
CA ASN A 575 -9.21 -9.84 13.32
C ASN A 575 -10.64 -9.38 13.63
N ARG A 576 -11.00 -9.11 14.90
CA ARG A 576 -12.34 -8.63 15.28
C ARG A 576 -12.60 -7.17 14.88
N CYS A 577 -11.57 -6.40 14.53
CA CYS A 577 -11.68 -4.97 14.17
C CYS A 577 -12.62 -4.71 12.99
N LEU A 578 -13.61 -3.80 13.15
CA LEU A 578 -14.62 -3.48 12.11
C LEU A 578 -14.15 -2.52 11.01
N GLU A 579 -12.93 -1.99 11.09
CA GLU A 579 -12.39 -1.04 10.09
C GLU A 579 -13.23 0.23 9.89
N CYS A 580 -13.90 0.68 10.95
CA CYS A 580 -14.91 1.73 10.84
C CYS A 580 -14.37 3.09 10.35
N GLY A 581 -13.08 3.38 10.49
CA GLY A 581 -12.42 4.59 9.96
C GLY A 581 -12.13 4.50 8.46
N CYS A 582 -12.07 5.65 7.81
CA CYS A 582 -11.89 5.73 6.36
C CYS A 582 -10.48 5.32 5.90
N LYS A 583 -10.38 4.33 5.01
CA LYS A 583 -9.12 3.85 4.42
C LYS A 583 -8.37 4.94 3.64
N ALA A 584 -9.08 5.93 3.09
CA ALA A 584 -8.52 7.05 2.35
C ALA A 584 -8.10 8.25 3.25
N GLN A 585 -8.04 8.09 4.58
CA GLN A 585 -7.83 9.18 5.54
C GLN A 585 -6.67 10.13 5.19
N PHE A 586 -5.55 9.59 4.69
CA PHE A 586 -4.33 10.34 4.40
C PHE A 586 -4.29 10.96 3.00
N GLU A 587 -5.13 10.50 2.07
CA GLU A 587 -5.15 10.94 0.66
C GLU A 587 -6.48 11.62 0.26
N CYS A 588 -7.44 11.71 1.18
CA CYS A 588 -8.77 12.27 0.92
C CYS A 588 -8.70 13.79 0.70
N ALA A 589 -8.82 14.21 -0.56
CA ALA A 589 -8.83 15.61 -0.95
C ALA A 589 -9.97 16.40 -0.28
N LEU A 590 -11.15 15.79 -0.07
CA LEU A 590 -12.27 16.43 0.61
C LEU A 590 -11.89 16.83 2.04
N ARG A 591 -11.23 15.92 2.78
CA ARG A 591 -10.78 16.17 4.15
C ARG A 591 -9.69 17.25 4.21
N ARG A 592 -8.75 17.23 3.25
CA ARG A 592 -7.68 18.24 3.13
C ARG A 592 -8.29 19.64 2.96
N TYR A 593 -9.16 19.82 1.96
CA TYR A 593 -9.79 21.12 1.70
C TYR A 593 -10.74 21.53 2.83
N ALA A 594 -11.49 20.60 3.43
CA ALA A 594 -12.33 20.92 4.59
C ALA A 594 -11.52 21.44 5.79
N THR A 595 -10.30 20.94 5.97
CA THR A 595 -9.34 21.45 6.97
C THR A 595 -8.85 22.85 6.60
N GLU A 596 -8.40 23.04 5.36
CA GLU A 596 -7.87 24.31 4.85
C GLU A 596 -8.87 25.48 4.96
N TYR A 597 -10.14 25.23 4.61
CA TYR A 597 -11.19 26.25 4.64
C TYR A 597 -11.97 26.30 5.97
N ASN A 598 -11.51 25.59 7.01
CA ASN A 598 -12.13 25.54 8.34
C ASN A 598 -13.66 25.31 8.29
N VAL A 599 -14.05 24.21 7.64
CA VAL A 599 -15.45 23.86 7.39
C VAL A 599 -16.12 23.35 8.66
N ASP A 600 -17.32 23.88 8.93
CA ASP A 600 -18.22 23.35 9.96
C ASP A 600 -19.29 22.46 9.31
N ILE A 601 -19.22 21.15 9.57
CA ILE A 601 -20.14 20.17 9.01
C ILE A 601 -21.59 20.38 9.47
N MET A 602 -21.81 21.04 10.62
CA MET A 602 -23.14 21.31 11.16
C MET A 602 -23.78 22.57 10.60
N LYS A 603 -23.02 23.39 9.86
CA LYS A 603 -23.52 24.65 9.31
C LYS A 603 -24.70 24.45 8.36
N MET A 604 -24.65 23.37 7.59
CA MET A 604 -25.68 22.96 6.64
C MET A 604 -26.22 21.60 7.06
N SER A 605 -27.23 21.57 7.94
CA SER A 605 -27.87 20.33 8.41
C SER A 605 -29.17 20.05 7.66
N GLY A 606 -29.41 18.80 7.27
CA GLY A 606 -30.63 18.40 6.57
C GLY A 606 -30.90 16.89 6.68
N ALA A 607 -31.64 16.34 5.71
CA ALA A 607 -31.76 14.90 5.57
C ALA A 607 -30.37 14.28 5.35
N VAL A 608 -30.15 13.06 5.83
CA VAL A 608 -28.85 12.38 5.73
C VAL A 608 -29.04 11.01 5.08
N ARG A 609 -28.18 10.70 4.12
CA ARG A 609 -28.19 9.40 3.44
C ARG A 609 -27.55 8.33 4.32
N ARG A 610 -28.25 7.21 4.52
CA ARG A 610 -27.80 6.06 5.31
C ARG A 610 -27.91 4.78 4.50
N HIS A 611 -27.00 4.64 3.54
CA HIS A 611 -26.98 3.54 2.58
C HIS A 611 -26.22 2.33 3.12
N LYS A 612 -26.64 1.13 2.72
CA LYS A 612 -25.84 -0.08 2.89
C LYS A 612 -24.61 -0.01 1.99
N VAL A 613 -23.47 -0.47 2.51
CA VAL A 613 -22.22 -0.61 1.73
C VAL A 613 -22.35 -1.81 0.80
N ASP A 614 -22.04 -1.63 -0.47
CA ASP A 614 -22.05 -2.71 -1.47
C ASP A 614 -20.66 -3.37 -1.51
N ASN A 615 -20.61 -4.61 -1.02
CA ASN A 615 -19.45 -5.48 -1.02
C ASN A 615 -19.61 -6.69 -1.96
N SER A 616 -20.57 -6.67 -2.88
CA SER A 616 -20.86 -7.79 -3.78
C SER A 616 -19.72 -8.12 -4.75
N HIS A 617 -18.97 -7.11 -5.19
CA HIS A 617 -17.86 -7.30 -6.13
C HIS A 617 -16.62 -7.87 -5.42
N PRO A 618 -15.92 -8.86 -6.00
CA PRO A 618 -14.78 -9.51 -5.33
C PRO A 618 -13.60 -8.57 -5.08
N LEU A 619 -13.37 -7.59 -5.96
CA LEU A 619 -12.20 -6.70 -5.91
C LEU A 619 -12.51 -5.25 -5.50
N ILE A 620 -13.78 -4.86 -5.42
CA ILE A 620 -14.20 -3.45 -5.27
C ILE A 620 -15.28 -3.35 -4.20
N THR A 621 -15.17 -2.37 -3.32
CA THR A 621 -16.21 -1.96 -2.39
C THR A 621 -16.77 -0.61 -2.83
N LEU A 622 -18.10 -0.48 -2.87
CA LEU A 622 -18.80 0.78 -3.09
C LEU A 622 -19.52 1.18 -1.80
N ASP A 623 -19.07 2.27 -1.18
CA ASP A 623 -19.66 2.90 0.00
C ASP A 623 -20.30 4.25 -0.39
N PRO A 624 -21.61 4.27 -0.68
CA PRO A 624 -22.30 5.47 -1.12
C PRO A 624 -22.35 6.57 -0.06
N ASN A 625 -22.14 6.23 1.23
CA ASN A 625 -22.17 7.21 2.32
C ASN A 625 -20.99 8.20 2.27
N LYS A 626 -19.94 7.86 1.51
CA LYS A 626 -18.77 8.73 1.29
C LYS A 626 -18.83 9.49 -0.03
N CYS A 627 -19.86 9.25 -0.85
CA CYS A 627 -19.92 9.75 -2.22
C CYS A 627 -20.40 11.21 -2.27
N ILE A 628 -19.59 12.09 -2.86
CA ILE A 628 -19.94 13.50 -3.11
C ILE A 628 -20.58 13.76 -4.48
N LEU A 629 -21.05 12.70 -5.15
CA LEU A 629 -21.70 12.76 -6.47
C LEU A 629 -20.90 13.52 -7.54
N CYS A 630 -19.57 13.51 -7.45
CA CYS A 630 -18.70 14.25 -8.39
C CYS A 630 -18.72 13.72 -9.84
N GLY A 631 -19.28 12.53 -10.07
CA GLY A 631 -19.41 11.93 -11.39
C GLY A 631 -18.13 11.35 -12.00
N ARG A 632 -16.97 11.48 -11.35
CA ARG A 632 -15.68 10.98 -11.87
C ARG A 632 -15.72 9.50 -12.21
N CYS A 633 -16.23 8.65 -11.32
CA CYS A 633 -16.34 7.21 -11.56
C CYS A 633 -17.27 6.85 -12.74
N VAL A 634 -18.40 7.55 -12.88
CA VAL A 634 -19.35 7.39 -13.99
C VAL A 634 -18.68 7.75 -15.31
N ARG A 635 -18.04 8.91 -15.34
CA ARG A 635 -17.40 9.46 -16.55
C ARG A 635 -16.14 8.71 -16.95
N THR A 636 -15.33 8.25 -15.99
CA THR A 636 -14.21 7.35 -16.31
C THR A 636 -14.72 6.05 -16.93
N CYS A 637 -15.81 5.48 -16.40
CA CYS A 637 -16.39 4.26 -16.95
C CYS A 637 -17.06 4.47 -18.32
N ALA A 638 -17.72 5.59 -18.52
CA ALA A 638 -18.32 5.97 -19.79
C ALA A 638 -17.25 6.53 -20.73
N ASP A 639 -16.85 7.78 -20.56
CA ASP A 639 -16.03 8.58 -21.47
C ASP A 639 -14.64 7.95 -21.78
N ILE A 640 -14.00 7.31 -20.78
CA ILE A 640 -12.62 6.79 -20.95
C ILE A 640 -12.58 5.32 -21.36
N LEU A 641 -13.44 4.50 -20.76
CA LEU A 641 -13.44 3.05 -20.95
C LEU A 641 -14.51 2.56 -21.94
N ASN A 642 -15.49 3.40 -22.28
CA ASN A 642 -16.64 3.05 -23.13
C ASN A 642 -17.40 1.81 -22.64
N GLN A 643 -17.72 1.76 -21.35
CA GLN A 643 -18.49 0.67 -20.74
C GLN A 643 -19.82 1.13 -20.12
N SER A 644 -19.85 2.35 -19.57
CA SER A 644 -21.06 2.97 -18.97
C SER A 644 -21.76 2.10 -17.90
N ILE A 645 -20.99 1.38 -17.09
CA ILE A 645 -21.51 0.47 -16.05
C ILE A 645 -22.17 1.25 -14.90
N LEU A 646 -21.53 2.33 -14.45
CA LEU A 646 -22.01 3.16 -13.35
C LEU A 646 -22.78 4.36 -13.91
N GLY A 647 -23.87 4.74 -13.24
CA GLY A 647 -24.65 5.93 -13.56
C GLY A 647 -25.21 6.62 -12.31
N PHE A 648 -25.82 7.79 -12.52
CA PHE A 648 -26.62 8.46 -11.51
C PHE A 648 -28.02 7.84 -11.49
N VAL A 649 -28.37 7.18 -10.40
CA VAL A 649 -29.69 6.60 -10.15
C VAL A 649 -30.47 7.51 -9.21
N ASN A 650 -31.77 7.65 -9.45
CA ASN A 650 -32.67 8.62 -8.79
C ASN A 650 -32.37 10.09 -9.12
N ARG A 651 -33.01 11.03 -8.40
CA ARG A 651 -32.88 12.49 -8.61
C ARG A 651 -32.85 13.26 -7.29
N GLY A 652 -32.26 14.45 -7.34
CA GLY A 652 -32.18 15.37 -6.19
C GLY A 652 -31.44 14.73 -5.00
N PHE A 653 -32.00 14.85 -3.81
CA PHE A 653 -31.41 14.34 -2.58
C PHE A 653 -31.29 12.80 -2.53
N THR A 654 -32.03 12.06 -3.35
CA THR A 654 -31.95 10.58 -3.38
C THR A 654 -30.94 10.04 -4.40
N SER A 655 -30.23 10.94 -5.10
CA SER A 655 -29.28 10.57 -6.16
C SER A 655 -28.14 9.71 -5.60
N GLN A 656 -27.82 8.63 -6.31
CA GLN A 656 -26.78 7.68 -5.91
C GLN A 656 -26.01 7.18 -7.14
N ILE A 657 -24.72 6.94 -6.98
CA ILE A 657 -23.94 6.22 -7.99
C ILE A 657 -24.21 4.72 -7.84
N LYS A 658 -24.76 4.09 -8.87
CA LYS A 658 -25.05 2.66 -8.91
C LYS A 658 -24.94 2.11 -10.34
N PRO A 659 -24.80 0.79 -10.50
CA PRO A 659 -25.00 0.16 -11.79
C PRO A 659 -26.43 0.32 -12.32
N ALA A 660 -26.58 0.22 -13.64
CA ALA A 660 -27.89 0.24 -14.30
C ALA A 660 -28.84 -0.81 -13.68
N LEU A 661 -30.13 -0.47 -13.58
CA LEU A 661 -31.18 -1.29 -12.97
C LEU A 661 -30.95 -1.63 -11.47
N GLY A 662 -29.99 -0.99 -10.81
CA GLY A 662 -29.71 -1.21 -9.39
C GLY A 662 -29.11 -2.58 -9.05
N LYS A 663 -28.59 -3.31 -10.06
CA LYS A 663 -27.95 -4.61 -9.86
C LYS A 663 -26.64 -4.49 -9.06
N PRO A 664 -26.23 -5.55 -8.33
CA PRO A 664 -24.90 -5.64 -7.75
C PRO A 664 -23.82 -5.45 -8.81
N LEU A 665 -22.71 -4.78 -8.48
CA LEU A 665 -21.64 -4.51 -9.45
C LEU A 665 -21.06 -5.80 -10.06
N ALA A 666 -21.02 -6.89 -9.29
CA ALA A 666 -20.54 -8.20 -9.73
C ALA A 666 -21.38 -8.83 -10.87
N GLU A 667 -22.66 -8.46 -10.99
CA GLU A 667 -23.58 -9.01 -11.99
C GLU A 667 -23.63 -8.18 -13.28
N THR A 668 -22.76 -7.19 -13.40
CA THR A 668 -22.72 -6.26 -14.55
C THR A 668 -21.60 -6.64 -15.51
N PRO A 669 -21.57 -6.12 -16.75
CA PRO A 669 -20.44 -6.27 -17.67
C PRO A 669 -19.13 -5.55 -17.23
N CYS A 670 -18.97 -5.24 -15.94
CA CYS A 670 -17.76 -4.64 -15.40
C CYS A 670 -16.53 -5.51 -15.68
N ILE A 671 -15.52 -4.95 -16.35
CA ILE A 671 -14.25 -5.63 -16.65
C ILE A 671 -13.23 -5.56 -15.50
N SER A 672 -13.66 -5.13 -14.31
CA SER A 672 -12.81 -5.05 -13.11
C SER A 672 -11.53 -4.21 -13.28
N CYS A 673 -11.51 -3.21 -14.16
CA CYS A 673 -10.31 -2.41 -14.38
C CYS A 673 -9.91 -1.53 -13.19
N GLY A 674 -10.83 -1.26 -12.26
CA GLY A 674 -10.62 -0.43 -11.06
C GLY A 674 -10.30 1.06 -11.30
N ALA A 675 -10.44 1.58 -12.52
CA ALA A 675 -10.26 3.00 -12.80
C ALA A 675 -11.23 3.90 -12.01
N CYS A 676 -12.42 3.38 -11.68
CA CYS A 676 -13.41 4.05 -10.84
C CYS A 676 -12.97 4.18 -9.37
N VAL A 677 -12.18 3.24 -8.86
CA VAL A 677 -11.57 3.28 -7.52
C VAL A 677 -10.51 4.37 -7.47
N GLU A 678 -9.61 4.37 -8.45
CA GLU A 678 -8.49 5.32 -8.51
C GLU A 678 -8.95 6.77 -8.67
N THR A 679 -9.97 7.03 -9.50
CA THR A 679 -10.49 8.38 -9.70
C THR A 679 -11.39 8.85 -8.54
N CYS A 680 -11.69 8.02 -7.53
CA CYS A 680 -12.59 8.41 -6.46
C CYS A 680 -11.90 9.33 -5.44
N PRO A 681 -12.29 10.61 -5.30
CA PRO A 681 -11.58 11.55 -4.42
C PRO A 681 -11.84 11.36 -2.92
N THR A 682 -12.84 10.54 -2.55
CA THR A 682 -13.34 10.43 -1.17
C THR A 682 -13.30 9.01 -0.61
N GLY A 683 -12.76 8.04 -1.36
CA GLY A 683 -12.77 6.63 -0.95
C GLY A 683 -14.18 6.03 -0.86
N ALA A 684 -15.14 6.56 -1.64
CA ALA A 684 -16.46 5.93 -1.81
C ALA A 684 -16.37 4.65 -2.66
N LEU A 685 -15.36 4.54 -3.52
CA LEU A 685 -14.97 3.31 -4.20
C LEU A 685 -13.56 2.96 -3.74
N THR A 686 -13.37 1.77 -3.18
CA THR A 686 -12.07 1.30 -2.68
C THR A 686 -11.74 -0.09 -3.18
N ALA A 687 -10.46 -0.40 -3.31
CA ALA A 687 -9.97 -1.73 -3.65
C ALA A 687 -10.08 -2.67 -2.44
N LYS A 688 -10.49 -3.91 -2.69
CA LYS A 688 -10.30 -5.01 -1.75
C LYS A 688 -8.92 -5.60 -2.02
N LEU A 689 -8.00 -5.38 -1.07
CA LEU A 689 -6.64 -5.89 -1.13
C LEU A 689 -6.60 -7.35 -0.66
N PRO A 690 -5.60 -8.15 -1.10
CA PRO A 690 -5.53 -9.58 -0.80
C PRO A 690 -5.36 -9.88 0.70
N TYR A 691 -4.89 -8.92 1.51
CA TYR A 691 -4.76 -9.06 2.97
C TYR A 691 -6.06 -8.81 3.73
N GLY A 692 -7.23 -9.00 3.12
CA GLY A 692 -8.53 -8.83 3.78
C GLY A 692 -8.75 -7.45 4.41
N ARG A 693 -8.87 -7.42 5.74
CA ARG A 693 -9.10 -6.20 6.54
C ARG A 693 -7.83 -5.31 6.55
N GLN A 694 -7.96 -4.03 6.17
CA GLN A 694 -6.95 -2.98 6.03
C GLN A 694 -7.10 -1.82 7.05
N GLY A 695 -5.96 -1.33 7.54
CA GLY A 695 -5.85 -0.06 8.25
C GLY A 695 -5.73 1.14 7.30
N PRO A 696 -5.98 2.38 7.78
CA PRO A 696 -5.47 3.55 7.10
C PRO A 696 -3.94 3.56 7.27
N TRP A 697 -3.20 3.55 6.17
CA TRP A 697 -1.74 3.58 6.23
C TRP A 697 -1.18 4.68 5.32
N LYS A 698 -0.09 5.30 5.76
CA LYS A 698 0.73 6.14 4.89
C LYS A 698 1.54 5.21 3.98
N VAL A 699 1.73 5.60 2.72
CA VAL A 699 2.49 4.82 1.75
C VAL A 699 3.64 5.60 1.15
N LYS A 700 4.69 4.86 0.77
CA LYS A 700 5.70 5.33 -0.17
C LYS A 700 5.35 4.83 -1.57
N GLN A 701 5.42 5.70 -2.56
CA GLN A 701 5.13 5.35 -3.95
C GLN A 701 6.41 5.10 -4.72
N PHE A 702 6.50 3.96 -5.38
CA PHE A 702 7.61 3.59 -6.26
C PHE A 702 7.11 3.39 -7.70
N PRO A 703 7.69 4.05 -8.71
CA PRO A 703 7.34 3.78 -10.10
C PRO A 703 7.82 2.38 -10.50
N SER A 704 6.97 1.63 -11.21
CA SER A 704 7.31 0.28 -11.70
C SER A 704 6.50 -0.06 -12.96
N VAL A 705 6.62 -1.30 -13.42
CA VAL A 705 5.99 -1.81 -14.65
C VAL A 705 5.21 -3.08 -14.34
N CYS A 706 4.04 -3.21 -14.95
CA CYS A 706 3.21 -4.40 -14.88
C CYS A 706 3.92 -5.63 -15.51
N GLY A 707 4.18 -6.66 -14.69
CA GLY A 707 4.87 -7.89 -15.11
C GLY A 707 4.02 -8.97 -15.79
N PHE A 708 2.82 -8.61 -16.30
CA PHE A 708 1.87 -9.59 -16.84
C PHE A 708 1.97 -9.75 -18.38
N CYS A 709 1.28 -8.90 -19.14
CA CYS A 709 1.26 -8.98 -20.61
C CYS A 709 2.27 -8.01 -21.24
N SER A 710 2.57 -8.19 -22.52
CA SER A 710 3.55 -7.42 -23.28
C SER A 710 3.31 -5.91 -23.41
N VAL A 711 2.12 -5.42 -23.04
CA VAL A 711 1.86 -3.97 -22.90
C VAL A 711 2.82 -3.33 -21.89
N GLY A 712 3.22 -4.03 -20.82
CA GLY A 712 4.11 -3.46 -19.80
C GLY A 712 3.56 -2.14 -19.25
N CYS A 713 2.34 -2.13 -18.72
CA CYS A 713 1.71 -0.88 -18.26
C CYS A 713 2.55 -0.23 -17.14
N SER A 714 2.86 1.06 -17.26
CA SER A 714 3.49 1.81 -16.17
C SER A 714 2.54 1.94 -14.99
N LEU A 715 3.04 1.67 -13.78
CA LEU A 715 2.27 1.72 -12.54
C LEU A 715 3.07 2.35 -11.41
N SER A 716 2.40 2.66 -10.32
CA SER A 716 3.00 3.05 -9.03
C SER A 716 2.65 2.00 -7.99
N LEU A 717 3.67 1.47 -7.32
CA LEU A 717 3.54 0.58 -6.16
C LEU A 717 3.44 1.43 -4.90
N ASN A 718 2.33 1.30 -4.18
CA ASN A 718 2.06 1.99 -2.92
C ASN A 718 2.44 1.04 -1.79
N VAL A 719 3.58 1.28 -1.15
CA VAL A 719 4.20 0.38 -0.17
C VAL A 719 4.03 0.96 1.23
N VAL A 720 3.41 0.18 2.11
CA VAL A 720 3.28 0.50 3.55
C VAL A 720 4.53 0.01 4.30
N THR A 721 4.83 -1.26 4.09
CA THR A 721 6.05 -1.96 4.53
C THR A 721 6.28 -3.17 3.63
N GLU A 722 7.39 -3.88 3.84
CA GLU A 722 7.67 -5.14 3.16
C GLU A 722 6.48 -6.08 3.27
N GLY A 723 6.05 -6.70 2.17
CA GLY A 723 4.90 -7.60 2.25
C GLY A 723 3.51 -6.93 2.23
N VAL A 724 3.41 -5.58 2.36
CA VAL A 724 2.12 -4.84 2.33
C VAL A 724 2.12 -3.71 1.31
N LEU A 725 1.56 -3.95 0.11
CA LEU A 725 1.48 -2.98 -0.99
C LEU A 725 0.27 -3.17 -1.91
N TRP A 726 0.00 -2.17 -2.75
CA TRP A 726 -0.94 -2.25 -3.88
C TRP A 726 -0.51 -1.37 -5.06
N ALA A 727 -1.08 -1.62 -6.25
CA ALA A 727 -0.75 -0.88 -7.47
C ALA A 727 -1.81 0.15 -7.85
N THR A 728 -1.37 1.33 -8.28
CA THR A 728 -2.18 2.40 -8.90
C THR A 728 -1.56 2.82 -10.23
N SER A 729 -2.29 3.57 -11.06
CA SER A 729 -1.65 4.25 -12.20
C SER A 729 -0.61 5.26 -11.72
N GLN A 730 0.32 5.61 -12.61
CA GLN A 730 1.24 6.70 -12.35
C GLN A 730 0.49 8.04 -12.24
N VAL A 731 0.91 8.85 -11.26
CA VAL A 731 0.30 10.14 -10.92
C VAL A 731 0.25 11.06 -12.15
N ASN A 732 -0.90 11.74 -12.35
CA ASN A 732 -1.14 12.69 -13.44
C ASN A 732 -1.04 12.12 -14.87
N SER A 733 -1.17 10.81 -15.04
CA SER A 733 -1.18 10.20 -16.37
C SER A 733 -2.38 10.66 -17.22
N HIS A 734 -2.14 11.03 -18.48
CA HIS A 734 -3.20 11.33 -19.44
C HIS A 734 -3.94 10.06 -19.92
N PRO A 735 -5.15 10.16 -20.51
CA PRO A 735 -5.84 8.98 -21.05
C PRO A 735 -4.95 8.21 -22.02
N GLY A 736 -4.76 6.91 -21.80
CA GLY A 736 -3.90 6.05 -22.64
C GLY A 736 -2.46 5.97 -22.13
N GLN A 737 -2.12 6.74 -21.10
CA GLN A 737 -0.90 6.62 -20.32
C GLN A 737 -1.29 6.14 -18.91
N GLY A 738 -0.53 5.18 -18.35
CA GLY A 738 -0.80 4.64 -17.01
C GLY A 738 -2.13 3.89 -16.85
N ASP A 739 -2.88 3.60 -17.92
CA ASP A 739 -4.09 2.79 -17.85
C ASP A 739 -3.74 1.36 -17.36
N LEU A 740 -4.47 0.87 -16.37
CA LEU A 740 -4.29 -0.47 -15.81
C LEU A 740 -5.55 -1.32 -16.02
N CYS A 741 -5.33 -2.58 -16.38
CA CYS A 741 -6.36 -3.61 -16.28
C CYS A 741 -6.42 -4.22 -14.89
N TRP A 742 -7.34 -5.16 -14.68
CA TRP A 742 -7.51 -5.85 -13.41
C TRP A 742 -6.24 -6.59 -12.95
N LYS A 743 -5.46 -7.18 -13.87
CA LYS A 743 -4.19 -7.87 -13.58
C LYS A 743 -3.17 -6.93 -12.94
N GLY A 744 -2.88 -5.81 -13.60
CA GLY A 744 -1.88 -4.85 -13.13
C GLY A 744 -2.30 -4.11 -11.86
N ARG A 745 -3.61 -3.96 -11.61
CA ARG A 745 -4.13 -3.20 -10.46
C ARG A 745 -4.32 -4.05 -9.20
N PHE A 746 -4.89 -5.25 -9.35
CA PHE A 746 -5.27 -6.11 -8.23
C PHE A 746 -4.36 -7.34 -8.07
N GLY A 747 -3.51 -7.64 -9.05
CA GLY A 747 -2.62 -8.80 -9.05
C GLY A 747 -1.41 -8.71 -8.13
N THR A 748 -1.41 -7.82 -7.13
CA THR A 748 -0.28 -7.67 -6.19
C THR A 748 -0.17 -8.82 -5.20
N GLY A 749 -1.20 -9.67 -5.08
CA GLY A 749 -1.14 -10.90 -4.30
C GLY A 749 0.01 -11.84 -4.71
N LEU A 750 0.46 -11.80 -5.97
CA LEU A 750 1.64 -12.58 -6.40
C LEU A 750 2.94 -12.13 -5.76
N ILE A 751 3.02 -10.87 -5.31
CA ILE A 751 4.22 -10.33 -4.67
C ILE A 751 4.25 -10.77 -3.19
N GLN A 752 3.07 -10.95 -2.58
CA GLN A 752 2.92 -10.94 -1.12
C GLN A 752 2.14 -12.14 -0.59
N GLY A 753 1.89 -13.12 -1.44
CA GLY A 753 1.18 -14.34 -1.07
C GLY A 753 1.91 -15.11 0.03
N PRO A 754 1.18 -15.74 0.96
CA PRO A 754 1.78 -16.55 2.01
C PRO A 754 2.60 -17.73 1.45
N ASP A 755 2.21 -18.25 0.28
CA ASP A 755 2.85 -19.39 -0.39
C ASP A 755 4.15 -19.05 -1.14
N ARG A 756 4.64 -17.79 -1.05
CA ARG A 756 5.92 -17.38 -1.65
C ARG A 756 7.07 -18.21 -1.06
N LEU A 757 7.97 -18.68 -1.91
CA LEU A 757 9.22 -19.32 -1.47
C LEU A 757 10.10 -18.33 -0.71
N ARG A 758 10.53 -18.72 0.50
CA ARG A 758 11.37 -17.91 1.40
C ARG A 758 12.76 -18.49 1.62
N GLN A 759 12.95 -19.78 1.35
CA GLN A 759 14.22 -20.47 1.46
C GLN A 759 14.44 -21.37 0.23
N PRO A 760 15.71 -21.60 -0.15
CA PRO A 760 16.08 -22.67 -1.07
C PRO A 760 15.63 -24.05 -0.57
N LEU A 761 15.25 -24.92 -1.50
CA LEU A 761 14.90 -26.31 -1.22
C LEU A 761 15.80 -27.25 -2.01
N VAL A 762 16.27 -28.32 -1.38
CA VAL A 762 17.04 -29.39 -2.02
C VAL A 762 16.37 -30.73 -1.75
N ARG A 763 16.31 -31.60 -2.77
CA ARG A 763 15.70 -32.92 -2.64
C ARG A 763 16.65 -33.90 -1.96
N LYS A 764 16.32 -34.30 -0.74
CA LYS A 764 17.03 -35.31 0.04
C LYS A 764 16.07 -36.45 0.35
N ASN A 765 16.50 -37.70 0.15
CA ASN A 765 15.68 -38.90 0.39
C ASN A 765 14.28 -38.88 -0.27
N GLY A 766 14.17 -38.24 -1.44
CA GLY A 766 12.92 -38.12 -2.19
C GLY A 766 12.02 -36.95 -1.79
N GLN A 767 12.33 -36.19 -0.74
CA GLN A 767 11.56 -35.03 -0.27
C GLN A 767 12.35 -33.72 -0.42
N LEU A 768 11.65 -32.61 -0.66
CA LEU A 768 12.27 -31.28 -0.69
C LEU A 768 12.40 -30.75 0.74
N GLU A 769 13.62 -30.42 1.16
CA GLU A 769 13.94 -29.89 2.48
C GLU A 769 14.54 -28.47 2.35
N GLU A 770 14.19 -27.57 3.27
CA GLU A 770 14.79 -26.21 3.33
C GLU A 770 16.29 -26.29 3.63
N THR A 771 17.07 -25.44 2.96
CA THR A 771 18.53 -25.34 3.16
C THR A 771 19.02 -23.90 2.94
N ASP A 772 20.29 -23.64 3.25
CA ASP A 772 20.96 -22.39 2.96
C ASP A 772 21.26 -22.20 1.46
N TRP A 773 21.50 -20.94 1.08
CA TRP A 773 21.79 -20.56 -0.30
C TRP A 773 23.06 -21.19 -0.86
N ASP A 774 24.11 -21.37 -0.06
CA ASP A 774 25.39 -21.85 -0.56
C ASP A 774 25.35 -23.36 -0.84
N GLU A 775 24.67 -24.15 0.00
CA GLU A 775 24.39 -25.56 -0.27
C GLU A 775 23.56 -25.74 -1.55
N ALA A 776 22.42 -25.03 -1.65
CA ALA A 776 21.51 -25.18 -2.77
C ALA A 776 22.14 -24.77 -4.12
N ILE A 777 22.89 -23.67 -4.15
CA ILE A 777 23.58 -23.20 -5.36
C ILE A 777 24.66 -24.20 -5.81
N LYS A 778 25.44 -24.75 -4.86
CA LYS A 778 26.46 -25.76 -5.17
C LYS A 778 25.83 -27.03 -5.74
N GLU A 779 24.73 -27.49 -5.14
CA GLU A 779 24.04 -28.69 -5.60
C GLU A 779 23.41 -28.49 -6.99
N ALA A 780 22.77 -27.34 -7.22
CA ALA A 780 22.24 -26.97 -8.54
C ALA A 780 23.35 -26.99 -9.62
N ALA A 781 24.49 -26.35 -9.34
CA ALA A 781 25.63 -26.33 -10.26
C ALA A 781 26.18 -27.74 -10.51
N ARG A 782 26.33 -28.56 -9.45
CA ARG A 782 26.81 -29.94 -9.52
C ARG A 782 25.93 -30.80 -10.43
N LEU A 783 24.61 -30.72 -10.27
CA LEU A 783 23.65 -31.50 -11.07
C LEU A 783 23.74 -31.15 -12.56
N LEU A 784 23.74 -29.86 -12.89
CA LEU A 784 23.83 -29.39 -14.28
C LEU A 784 25.19 -29.74 -14.91
N GLN A 785 26.29 -29.59 -14.16
CA GLN A 785 27.64 -29.96 -14.62
C GLN A 785 27.81 -31.47 -14.81
N ALA A 786 27.22 -32.29 -13.94
CA ALA A 786 27.31 -33.74 -14.05
C ALA A 786 26.74 -34.23 -15.40
N VAL A 787 25.55 -33.76 -15.77
CA VAL A 787 24.92 -34.11 -17.05
C VAL A 787 25.71 -33.53 -18.23
N ARG A 788 26.13 -32.26 -18.15
CA ARG A 788 26.98 -31.63 -19.17
C ARG A 788 28.26 -32.45 -19.42
N ASN A 789 28.95 -32.88 -18.37
CA ASN A 789 30.23 -33.59 -18.48
C ASN A 789 30.04 -35.03 -19.01
N GLN A 790 28.92 -35.67 -18.66
CA GLN A 790 28.63 -37.05 -19.08
C GLN A 790 28.08 -37.14 -20.52
N LYS A 791 27.19 -36.21 -20.90
CA LYS A 791 26.40 -36.28 -22.13
C LYS A 791 26.64 -35.13 -23.11
N GLY A 792 27.50 -34.19 -22.74
CA GLY A 792 27.82 -33.00 -23.52
C GLY A 792 26.90 -31.81 -23.23
N PRO A 793 27.34 -30.59 -23.54
CA PRO A 793 26.60 -29.36 -23.22
C PRO A 793 25.24 -29.26 -23.91
N GLU A 794 25.12 -29.82 -25.11
CA GLU A 794 23.87 -29.86 -25.89
C GLU A 794 22.74 -30.65 -25.21
N SER A 795 23.03 -31.42 -24.15
CA SER A 795 22.03 -32.15 -23.37
C SER A 795 21.44 -31.34 -22.21
N VAL A 796 21.89 -30.11 -22.00
CA VAL A 796 21.44 -29.21 -20.93
C VAL A 796 20.70 -28.02 -21.54
N ALA A 797 19.48 -27.78 -21.08
CA ALA A 797 18.65 -26.66 -21.52
C ALA A 797 18.45 -25.59 -20.43
N VAL A 798 18.28 -24.34 -20.84
CA VAL A 798 17.89 -23.22 -19.97
C VAL A 798 16.56 -22.64 -20.45
N LEU A 799 15.51 -22.76 -19.63
CA LEU A 799 14.15 -22.37 -19.96
C LEU A 799 13.70 -21.21 -19.07
N ALA A 800 13.74 -19.97 -19.57
CA ALA A 800 13.42 -18.76 -18.79
C ALA A 800 12.18 -18.01 -19.28
N ALA A 801 11.41 -17.44 -18.36
CA ALA A 801 10.26 -16.59 -18.71
C ALA A 801 10.68 -15.18 -19.14
N PRO A 802 10.09 -14.62 -20.20
CA PRO A 802 10.26 -13.20 -20.56
C PRO A 802 9.52 -12.21 -19.63
N ARG A 803 9.34 -12.57 -18.35
CA ARG A 803 8.77 -11.69 -17.30
C ARG A 803 9.84 -11.04 -16.42
N MET A 804 11.09 -11.43 -16.64
CA MET A 804 12.29 -10.92 -15.98
C MET A 804 12.67 -9.54 -16.55
N THR A 805 13.55 -8.82 -15.87
CA THR A 805 14.14 -7.59 -16.41
C THR A 805 15.01 -7.90 -17.64
N LEU A 806 15.31 -6.88 -18.45
CA LEU A 806 16.18 -6.98 -19.62
C LEU A 806 17.57 -7.48 -19.21
N GLU A 807 18.07 -6.97 -18.09
CA GLU A 807 19.33 -7.32 -17.47
C GLU A 807 19.33 -8.78 -17.02
N GLU A 808 18.29 -9.23 -16.33
CA GLU A 808 18.11 -10.63 -15.94
C GLU A 808 18.03 -11.56 -17.16
N CYS A 809 17.25 -11.22 -18.20
CA CYS A 809 17.20 -12.00 -19.44
C CYS A 809 18.57 -12.10 -20.13
N TYR A 810 19.36 -11.02 -20.11
CA TYR A 810 20.72 -11.02 -20.62
C TYR A 810 21.63 -11.94 -19.81
N LEU A 811 21.54 -11.91 -18.48
CA LEU A 811 22.29 -12.79 -17.59
C LEU A 811 21.93 -14.26 -17.81
N VAL A 812 20.67 -14.60 -18.10
CA VAL A 812 20.28 -15.98 -18.48
C VAL A 812 20.99 -16.41 -19.76
N GLY A 813 21.02 -15.56 -20.79
CA GLY A 813 21.74 -15.82 -22.04
C GLY A 813 23.24 -16.05 -21.83
N ARG A 814 23.85 -15.23 -20.98
CA ARG A 814 25.26 -15.36 -20.58
C ARG A 814 25.49 -16.65 -19.77
N LEU A 815 24.65 -16.97 -18.79
CA LEU A 815 24.76 -18.20 -17.98
C LEU A 815 24.69 -19.45 -18.85
N ALA A 816 23.75 -19.51 -19.80
CA ALA A 816 23.60 -20.65 -20.70
C ALA A 816 24.86 -20.87 -21.55
N ARG A 817 25.32 -19.82 -22.24
CA ARG A 817 26.42 -19.92 -23.22
C ARG A 817 27.81 -19.91 -22.60
N ALA A 818 28.06 -19.02 -21.64
CA ALA A 818 29.35 -18.94 -20.96
C ALA A 818 29.45 -19.97 -19.83
N GLY A 819 28.43 -20.08 -18.97
CA GLY A 819 28.46 -20.96 -17.79
C GLY A 819 28.27 -22.45 -18.11
N LEU A 820 27.22 -22.77 -18.88
CA LEU A 820 26.88 -24.17 -19.22
C LEU A 820 27.44 -24.61 -20.58
N GLY A 821 27.90 -23.67 -21.41
CA GLY A 821 28.45 -23.99 -22.74
C GLY A 821 27.40 -24.51 -23.71
N THR A 822 26.12 -24.16 -23.52
CA THR A 822 24.98 -24.63 -24.34
C THR A 822 24.26 -23.47 -25.01
N ASP A 823 23.75 -23.70 -26.23
CA ASP A 823 22.86 -22.77 -26.93
C ASP A 823 21.38 -23.23 -26.86
N GLN A 824 21.08 -24.28 -26.09
CA GLN A 824 19.73 -24.79 -25.82
C GLN A 824 18.97 -23.87 -24.84
N ILE A 825 18.63 -22.67 -25.29
CA ILE A 825 18.00 -21.62 -24.48
C ILE A 825 16.67 -21.15 -25.11
N GLY A 826 15.66 -20.93 -24.27
CA GLY A 826 14.43 -20.27 -24.72
C GLY A 826 13.35 -20.19 -23.65
N SER A 827 12.11 -19.99 -24.08
CA SER A 827 10.92 -19.99 -23.22
C SER A 827 10.01 -21.15 -23.59
N PHE A 828 9.67 -22.00 -22.62
CA PHE A 828 8.81 -23.16 -22.87
C PHE A 828 7.46 -22.75 -23.46
N GLY A 829 6.85 -21.67 -22.93
CA GLY A 829 5.56 -21.17 -23.41
C GLY A 829 5.58 -20.69 -24.86
N GLN A 830 6.70 -20.14 -25.34
CA GLN A 830 6.86 -19.77 -26.75
C GLN A 830 7.13 -20.98 -27.64
N ILE A 831 8.00 -21.87 -27.18
CA ILE A 831 8.43 -23.07 -27.91
C ILE A 831 7.26 -24.04 -28.14
N TYR A 832 6.44 -24.29 -27.12
CA TYR A 832 5.28 -25.17 -27.18
C TYR A 832 4.21 -24.68 -28.20
N ARG A 833 4.12 -23.37 -28.45
CA ARG A 833 3.12 -22.76 -29.34
C ARG A 833 3.57 -22.68 -30.81
N GLY A 834 4.53 -23.52 -31.21
CA GLY A 834 5.10 -23.52 -32.57
C GLY A 834 6.34 -22.63 -32.71
N GLY A 835 6.90 -22.14 -31.60
CA GLY A 835 8.11 -21.31 -31.58
C GLY A 835 7.86 -19.82 -31.87
N PRO A 836 8.92 -19.00 -31.79
CA PRO A 836 8.84 -17.60 -32.17
C PRO A 836 8.58 -17.48 -33.67
N ARG A 837 7.53 -16.74 -34.02
CA ARG A 837 7.20 -16.39 -35.41
C ARG A 837 8.27 -15.48 -36.01
N GLN A 838 8.73 -15.81 -37.21
CA GLN A 838 9.78 -15.10 -37.96
C GLN A 838 9.35 -14.78 -39.40
N ASP A 839 8.05 -14.81 -39.65
CA ASP A 839 7.46 -14.75 -40.99
C ASP A 839 7.85 -13.49 -41.75
N LEU A 840 8.15 -12.42 -41.01
CA LEU A 840 8.43 -11.09 -41.53
C LEU A 840 9.94 -10.77 -41.62
N ASP A 841 10.81 -11.62 -41.08
CA ASP A 841 12.27 -11.36 -41.01
C ASP A 841 12.86 -11.11 -42.41
N ASP A 842 12.47 -11.89 -43.42
CA ASP A 842 12.94 -11.66 -44.81
C ASP A 842 12.18 -10.52 -45.52
N LEU A 843 10.96 -10.16 -45.10
CA LEU A 843 10.10 -9.19 -45.81
C LEU A 843 10.41 -7.75 -45.38
N VAL A 844 10.51 -7.53 -44.07
CA VAL A 844 10.72 -6.21 -43.46
C VAL A 844 11.93 -6.19 -42.53
N GLY A 845 12.77 -7.22 -42.52
CA GLY A 845 13.99 -7.31 -41.73
C GLY A 845 13.79 -7.95 -40.36
N GLU A 846 12.66 -7.71 -39.70
CA GLU A 846 12.39 -8.22 -38.35
C GLU A 846 10.90 -8.38 -38.06
N THR A 847 10.52 -9.50 -37.45
CA THR A 847 9.15 -9.76 -36.98
C THR A 847 8.87 -9.04 -35.65
N THR A 848 8.59 -7.75 -35.73
CA THR A 848 8.26 -6.89 -34.58
C THR A 848 7.18 -5.85 -34.94
N SER A 849 6.67 -5.12 -33.94
CA SER A 849 5.70 -4.04 -34.16
C SER A 849 6.33 -2.89 -34.95
N THR A 850 5.65 -2.44 -36.00
CA THR A 850 6.12 -1.35 -36.87
C THR A 850 5.61 0.03 -36.46
N CYS A 851 4.59 0.08 -35.60
CA CYS A 851 4.05 1.30 -35.02
C CYS A 851 3.94 1.21 -33.49
N SER A 852 3.54 2.30 -32.87
CA SER A 852 3.37 2.41 -31.42
C SER A 852 1.91 2.22 -31.02
N ARG A 853 1.69 1.84 -29.76
CA ARG A 853 0.33 1.80 -29.18
C ARG A 853 -0.41 3.15 -29.23
N GLU A 854 0.29 4.28 -29.31
CA GLU A 854 -0.30 5.62 -29.43
C GLU A 854 -0.91 5.85 -30.82
N ASP A 855 -0.44 5.15 -31.85
CA ASP A 855 -0.96 5.31 -33.21
C ASP A 855 -2.44 4.87 -33.30
N ILE A 856 -2.88 3.94 -32.43
CA ILE A 856 -4.29 3.56 -32.25
C ILE A 856 -5.18 4.78 -32.01
N ASP A 857 -4.72 5.75 -31.21
CA ASP A 857 -5.54 6.90 -30.78
C ASP A 857 -5.87 7.86 -31.94
N SER A 858 -5.14 7.76 -33.06
CA SER A 858 -5.29 8.62 -34.24
C SER A 858 -5.67 7.89 -35.53
N ALA A 859 -5.94 6.58 -35.44
CA ALA A 859 -6.28 5.74 -36.58
C ALA A 859 -7.69 6.04 -37.12
N ASP A 860 -7.85 5.97 -38.44
CA ASP A 860 -9.18 6.05 -39.08
C ASP A 860 -9.85 4.68 -39.09
N VAL A 861 -9.03 3.62 -39.28
CA VAL A 861 -9.45 2.22 -39.26
C VAL A 861 -8.52 1.45 -38.32
N ILE A 862 -9.11 0.67 -37.43
CA ILE A 862 -8.39 -0.29 -36.59
C ILE A 862 -8.79 -1.68 -37.04
N TRP A 863 -7.81 -2.48 -37.48
CA TRP A 863 -8.04 -3.80 -38.05
C TRP A 863 -7.51 -4.89 -37.11
N LEU A 864 -8.40 -5.52 -36.35
CA LEU A 864 -8.06 -6.66 -35.49
C LEU A 864 -8.09 -7.93 -36.34
N VAL A 865 -6.96 -8.63 -36.42
CA VAL A 865 -6.80 -9.82 -37.26
C VAL A 865 -6.29 -10.98 -36.40
N GLY A 866 -7.14 -11.97 -36.17
CA GLY A 866 -6.80 -13.13 -35.34
C GLY A 866 -6.42 -12.76 -33.90
N ALA A 867 -6.96 -11.67 -33.35
CA ALA A 867 -6.58 -11.13 -32.04
C ALA A 867 -7.79 -10.87 -31.15
N ASP A 868 -7.70 -11.25 -29.87
CA ASP A 868 -8.65 -10.88 -28.80
C ASP A 868 -7.98 -10.07 -27.67
N PRO A 869 -7.63 -8.80 -27.93
CA PRO A 869 -6.98 -7.97 -26.92
C PRO A 869 -7.89 -7.71 -25.70
N SER A 870 -9.20 -7.92 -25.76
CA SER A 870 -10.05 -7.78 -24.57
C SER A 870 -9.74 -8.81 -23.49
N SER A 871 -9.26 -9.99 -23.89
CA SER A 871 -8.82 -11.05 -22.98
C SER A 871 -7.31 -10.99 -22.72
N THR A 872 -6.50 -10.88 -23.79
CA THR A 872 -5.03 -11.02 -23.69
C THR A 872 -4.37 -9.72 -23.22
N HIS A 873 -4.79 -8.58 -23.79
CA HIS A 873 -4.18 -7.26 -23.61
C HIS A 873 -5.20 -6.16 -23.30
N PRO A 874 -5.93 -6.19 -22.16
CA PRO A 874 -7.15 -5.38 -21.98
C PRO A 874 -6.95 -3.86 -22.07
N VAL A 875 -5.73 -3.35 -21.83
CA VAL A 875 -5.43 -1.93 -22.01
C VAL A 875 -5.44 -1.53 -23.49
N ILE A 876 -5.07 -2.43 -24.39
CA ILE A 876 -5.20 -2.21 -25.84
C ILE A 876 -6.67 -2.14 -26.23
N SER A 877 -7.53 -3.03 -25.72
CA SER A 877 -8.97 -2.96 -26.01
C SER A 877 -9.61 -1.67 -25.49
N MET A 878 -9.17 -1.15 -24.33
CA MET A 878 -9.58 0.18 -23.83
C MET A 878 -9.21 1.30 -24.81
N ARG A 879 -8.00 1.29 -25.37
CA ARG A 879 -7.57 2.29 -26.37
C ARG A 879 -8.34 2.17 -27.68
N VAL A 880 -8.54 0.95 -28.17
CA VAL A 880 -9.33 0.68 -29.38
C VAL A 880 -10.76 1.24 -29.24
N ARG A 881 -11.42 1.00 -28.10
CA ARG A 881 -12.74 1.57 -27.80
C ARG A 881 -12.72 3.10 -27.77
N ARG A 882 -11.68 3.71 -27.19
CA ARG A 882 -11.55 5.18 -27.15
C ARG A 882 -11.37 5.78 -28.53
N ALA A 883 -10.56 5.15 -29.38
CA ALA A 883 -10.39 5.55 -30.77
C ALA A 883 -11.71 5.43 -31.55
N ALA A 884 -12.49 4.37 -31.33
CA ALA A 884 -13.82 4.24 -31.94
C ALA A 884 -14.79 5.34 -31.52
N ARG A 885 -14.77 5.78 -30.26
CA ARG A 885 -15.56 6.95 -29.83
C ARG A 885 -15.17 8.24 -30.55
N ARG A 886 -13.91 8.37 -30.99
CA ARG A 886 -13.41 9.51 -31.78
C ARG A 886 -13.70 9.37 -33.29
N GLY A 887 -14.37 8.29 -33.70
CA GLY A 887 -14.79 8.05 -35.08
C GLY A 887 -14.00 6.99 -35.84
N ALA A 888 -13.02 6.31 -35.21
CA ALA A 888 -12.30 5.22 -35.84
C ALA A 888 -13.25 4.04 -36.15
N LYS A 889 -13.15 3.46 -37.34
CA LYS A 889 -13.91 2.26 -37.72
C LYS A 889 -13.14 1.02 -37.29
N ILE A 890 -13.73 0.16 -36.48
CA ILE A 890 -13.11 -1.10 -36.07
C ILE A 890 -13.56 -2.22 -37.01
N ILE A 891 -12.60 -2.94 -37.59
CA ILE A 891 -12.82 -4.18 -38.34
C ILE A 891 -12.30 -5.33 -37.48
N VAL A 892 -13.12 -6.34 -37.23
CA VAL A 892 -12.74 -7.54 -36.46
C VAL A 892 -12.74 -8.74 -37.38
N VAL A 893 -11.61 -9.42 -37.50
CA VAL A 893 -11.47 -10.72 -38.18
C VAL A 893 -11.09 -11.74 -37.12
N ASN A 894 -12.08 -12.50 -36.64
CA ASN A 894 -11.89 -13.50 -35.60
C ASN A 894 -13.01 -14.55 -35.69
N SER A 895 -12.68 -15.83 -35.59
CA SER A 895 -13.69 -16.91 -35.64
C SER A 895 -14.71 -16.88 -34.49
N SER A 896 -14.42 -16.13 -33.42
CA SER A 896 -15.23 -16.03 -32.21
C SER A 896 -15.85 -14.63 -32.03
N ASN A 897 -17.00 -14.57 -31.37
CA ASN A 897 -17.67 -13.31 -30.99
C ASN A 897 -16.98 -12.68 -29.78
N ILE A 898 -15.81 -12.08 -30.02
CA ILE A 898 -15.03 -11.39 -28.98
C ILE A 898 -15.72 -10.10 -28.52
N ASP A 899 -15.34 -9.61 -27.34
CA ASP A 899 -15.98 -8.45 -26.72
C ASP A 899 -15.94 -7.16 -27.59
N LEU A 900 -14.91 -6.98 -28.42
CA LEU A 900 -14.80 -5.82 -29.33
C LEU A 900 -15.75 -5.86 -30.53
N VAL A 901 -16.38 -7.00 -30.84
CA VAL A 901 -17.39 -7.10 -31.91
C VAL A 901 -18.56 -6.14 -31.68
N ARG A 902 -18.94 -5.90 -30.41
CA ARG A 902 -20.02 -4.96 -30.07
C ARG A 902 -19.71 -3.51 -30.44
N SER A 903 -18.43 -3.17 -30.59
CA SER A 903 -17.95 -1.85 -30.98
C SER A 903 -17.47 -1.82 -32.43
N SER A 904 -17.56 -2.94 -33.16
CA SER A 904 -17.04 -3.04 -34.52
C SER A 904 -18.01 -2.52 -35.57
N ARG A 905 -17.46 -1.94 -36.63
CA ARG A 905 -18.20 -1.57 -37.84
C ARG A 905 -18.47 -2.80 -38.71
N LEU A 906 -17.55 -3.76 -38.67
CA LEU A 906 -17.64 -5.00 -39.45
C LEU A 906 -16.98 -6.14 -38.67
N TRP A 907 -17.62 -7.30 -38.66
CA TRP A 907 -17.09 -8.55 -38.12
C TRP A 907 -17.08 -9.63 -39.19
N LEU A 908 -15.89 -10.19 -39.43
CA LEU A 908 -15.63 -11.33 -40.29
C LEU A 908 -15.28 -12.50 -39.37
N ASP A 909 -16.04 -13.58 -39.52
CA ASP A 909 -16.00 -14.80 -38.72
C ASP A 909 -15.51 -15.98 -39.57
N PRO A 910 -14.23 -15.99 -39.99
CA PRO A 910 -13.71 -17.08 -40.79
C PRO A 910 -13.72 -18.40 -40.01
N ARG A 911 -13.90 -19.51 -40.73
CA ARG A 911 -13.60 -20.84 -40.21
C ARG A 911 -12.15 -20.90 -39.77
N ARG A 912 -11.90 -21.55 -38.63
CA ARG A 912 -10.56 -21.60 -38.02
C ARG A 912 -9.50 -22.11 -39.00
N GLY A 913 -8.34 -21.44 -38.97
CA GLY A 913 -7.19 -21.64 -39.84
C GLY A 913 -7.38 -21.38 -41.34
N THR A 914 -8.50 -20.77 -41.74
CA THR A 914 -8.67 -20.22 -43.09
C THR A 914 -8.29 -18.74 -43.19
N LEU A 915 -7.74 -18.15 -42.13
CA LEU A 915 -7.39 -16.73 -42.04
C LEU A 915 -6.44 -16.28 -43.17
N GLY A 916 -5.40 -17.07 -43.45
CA GLY A 916 -4.46 -16.78 -44.54
C GLY A 916 -5.15 -16.78 -45.92
N ILE A 917 -6.13 -17.67 -46.13
CA ILE A 917 -6.92 -17.74 -47.37
C ILE A 917 -7.83 -16.51 -47.50
N LEU A 918 -8.48 -16.09 -46.40
CA LEU A 918 -9.30 -14.89 -46.37
C LEU A 918 -8.47 -13.63 -46.72
N LEU A 919 -7.31 -13.47 -46.08
CA LEU A 919 -6.41 -12.34 -46.32
C LEU A 919 -5.87 -12.36 -47.76
N ALA A 920 -5.58 -13.54 -48.31
CA ALA A 920 -5.15 -13.69 -49.69
C ALA A 920 -6.24 -13.28 -50.69
N GLY A 921 -7.48 -13.67 -50.44
CA GLY A 921 -8.63 -13.21 -51.23
C GLY A 921 -8.80 -11.70 -51.19
N LEU A 922 -8.64 -11.10 -50.01
CA LEU A 922 -8.66 -9.65 -49.83
C LEU A 922 -7.52 -8.95 -50.60
N LEU A 923 -6.29 -9.46 -50.50
CA LEU A 923 -5.13 -8.95 -51.23
C LEU A 923 -5.36 -9.01 -52.75
N ARG A 924 -5.82 -10.17 -53.26
CA ARG A 924 -6.17 -10.33 -54.68
C ARG A 924 -7.22 -9.31 -55.09
N ARG A 925 -8.27 -9.13 -54.29
CA ARG A 925 -9.35 -8.19 -54.59
C ARG A 925 -8.85 -6.74 -54.71
N ILE A 926 -7.95 -6.33 -53.82
CA ILE A 926 -7.28 -5.02 -53.87
C ILE A 926 -6.47 -4.88 -55.17
N MET A 927 -5.76 -5.92 -55.59
CA MET A 927 -4.96 -5.93 -56.84
C MET A 927 -5.82 -5.94 -58.11
N ASP A 928 -6.93 -6.70 -58.13
CA ASP A 928 -7.82 -6.84 -59.29
C ASP A 928 -8.56 -5.53 -59.60
N ARG A 929 -8.96 -4.79 -58.56
CA ARG A 929 -9.59 -3.47 -58.70
C ARG A 929 -8.58 -2.32 -58.92
N SER A 930 -7.28 -2.63 -59.07
CA SER A 930 -6.19 -1.64 -59.19
C SER A 930 -6.21 -0.58 -58.09
N LEU A 931 -6.58 -0.97 -56.87
CA LEU A 931 -6.72 -0.08 -55.71
C LEU A 931 -5.39 0.21 -55.00
N LEU A 932 -4.26 -0.14 -55.63
CA LEU A 932 -2.90 0.09 -55.12
C LEU A 932 -2.62 1.59 -54.99
N LYS A 933 -1.89 2.00 -53.94
CA LYS A 933 -1.47 3.39 -53.82
C LYS A 933 -0.42 3.72 -54.89
N PRO A 934 -0.45 4.93 -55.50
CA PRO A 934 0.45 5.31 -56.60
C PRO A 934 1.95 5.07 -56.32
N ARG A 935 2.39 5.24 -55.07
CA ARG A 935 3.78 5.03 -54.64
C ARG A 935 4.25 3.58 -54.83
N PHE A 936 3.33 2.61 -54.74
CA PHE A 936 3.61 1.18 -54.82
C PHE A 936 3.06 0.54 -56.11
N SER A 937 2.44 1.34 -56.98
CA SER A 937 2.14 0.93 -58.35
C SER A 937 3.39 0.67 -59.21
N ASN A 938 4.57 1.12 -58.73
CA ASN A 938 5.88 0.98 -59.40
C ASN A 938 6.77 -0.15 -58.82
N PHE A 939 6.24 -1.06 -58.00
CA PHE A 939 6.99 -2.31 -57.68
C PHE A 939 7.39 -3.01 -58.99
N PRO A 940 8.51 -3.76 -59.02
CA PRO A 940 8.97 -4.44 -60.23
C PRO A 940 7.81 -5.23 -60.87
N PRO A 941 7.47 -5.00 -62.16
CA PRO A 941 6.30 -5.62 -62.79
C PRO A 941 6.31 -7.16 -62.72
N ASP A 942 7.50 -7.77 -62.77
CA ASP A 942 7.66 -9.22 -62.64
C ASP A 942 7.30 -9.72 -61.22
N GLU A 943 7.60 -8.97 -60.17
CA GLU A 943 7.27 -9.35 -58.79
C GLU A 943 5.77 -9.19 -58.49
N LEU A 944 5.15 -8.12 -59.00
CA LEU A 944 3.69 -7.94 -58.91
C LEU A 944 2.94 -9.01 -59.71
N ARG A 945 3.47 -9.41 -60.87
CA ARG A 945 2.93 -10.53 -61.66
C ARG A 945 3.07 -11.84 -60.89
N ASP A 946 4.25 -12.15 -60.37
CA ASP A 946 4.50 -13.37 -59.59
C ASP A 946 3.59 -13.47 -58.35
N LEU A 947 3.37 -12.34 -57.64
CA LEU A 947 2.43 -12.26 -56.53
C LEU A 947 0.99 -12.51 -57.00
N ARG A 948 0.56 -11.87 -58.09
CA ARG A 948 -0.79 -12.05 -58.67
C ARG A 948 -1.02 -13.50 -59.11
N ASP A 949 -0.04 -14.12 -59.75
CA ASP A 949 -0.08 -15.52 -60.19
C ASP A 949 -0.20 -16.47 -59.00
N SER A 950 0.50 -16.18 -57.88
CA SER A 950 0.37 -16.96 -56.64
C SER A 950 -1.03 -16.87 -56.00
N LEU A 951 -1.80 -15.83 -56.33
CA LEU A 951 -3.16 -15.58 -55.85
C LEU A 951 -4.25 -16.02 -56.83
N ALA A 952 -3.90 -16.59 -57.99
CA ALA A 952 -4.83 -16.89 -59.08
C ALA A 952 -6.02 -17.79 -58.68
N ASN A 953 -5.86 -18.63 -57.65
CA ASN A 953 -6.91 -19.51 -57.13
C ASN A 953 -7.73 -18.91 -55.97
N ALA A 954 -7.32 -17.78 -55.40
CA ALA A 954 -8.02 -17.11 -54.29
C ALA A 954 -9.15 -16.18 -54.81
N THR A 955 -10.08 -16.69 -55.63
CA THR A 955 -11.23 -15.88 -56.10
C THR A 955 -12.19 -15.58 -54.96
N LEU A 956 -12.99 -14.52 -55.06
CA LEU A 956 -13.95 -14.16 -54.00
C LEU A 956 -14.93 -15.30 -53.68
N ASP A 957 -15.46 -15.98 -54.70
CA ASP A 957 -16.39 -17.09 -54.52
C ASP A 957 -15.73 -18.27 -53.79
N GLU A 958 -14.49 -18.59 -54.16
CA GLU A 958 -13.75 -19.70 -53.57
C GLU A 958 -13.32 -19.39 -52.13
N VAL A 959 -12.83 -18.17 -51.89
CA VAL A 959 -12.48 -17.70 -50.55
C VAL A 959 -13.71 -17.65 -49.66
N SER A 960 -14.86 -17.21 -50.18
CA SER A 960 -16.12 -17.20 -49.43
C SER A 960 -16.57 -18.61 -49.06
N ARG A 961 -16.49 -19.57 -50.01
CA ARG A 961 -16.82 -20.98 -49.78
C ARG A 961 -15.93 -21.64 -48.73
N VAL A 962 -14.61 -21.40 -48.79
CA VAL A 962 -13.63 -22.03 -47.90
C VAL A 962 -13.64 -21.39 -46.52
N SER A 963 -13.53 -20.06 -46.45
CA SER A 963 -13.49 -19.32 -45.19
C SER A 963 -14.85 -19.22 -44.50
N GLY A 964 -15.96 -19.34 -45.25
CA GLY A 964 -17.31 -19.11 -44.73
C GLY A 964 -17.69 -17.63 -44.61
N VAL A 965 -16.80 -16.69 -44.97
CA VAL A 965 -17.08 -15.26 -44.92
C VAL A 965 -17.77 -14.82 -46.21
N GLU A 966 -18.86 -14.06 -46.11
CA GLU A 966 -19.57 -13.52 -47.27
C GLU A 966 -18.67 -12.62 -48.13
N ALA A 967 -18.68 -12.81 -49.45
CA ALA A 967 -17.89 -12.01 -50.38
C ALA A 967 -18.15 -10.50 -50.28
N THR A 968 -19.38 -10.09 -49.93
CA THR A 968 -19.77 -8.69 -49.70
C THR A 968 -19.00 -8.05 -48.54
N LYS A 969 -18.78 -8.78 -47.45
CA LYS A 969 -17.96 -8.30 -46.31
C LYS A 969 -16.50 -8.15 -46.71
N ILE A 970 -15.98 -9.05 -47.56
CA ILE A 970 -14.59 -8.98 -48.06
C ILE A 970 -14.40 -7.73 -48.92
N ASP A 971 -15.36 -7.43 -49.79
CA ASP A 971 -15.37 -6.20 -50.60
C ASP A 971 -15.42 -4.94 -49.73
N GLU A 972 -16.26 -4.94 -48.69
CA GLU A 972 -16.37 -3.80 -47.77
C GLU A 972 -15.06 -3.56 -47.00
N VAL A 973 -14.34 -4.61 -46.58
CA VAL A 973 -13.01 -4.46 -45.97
C VAL A 973 -12.03 -3.83 -46.96
N ALA A 974 -11.99 -4.30 -48.22
CA ALA A 974 -11.12 -3.75 -49.24
C ALA A 974 -11.35 -2.24 -49.41
N ASP A 975 -12.62 -1.83 -49.54
CA ASP A 975 -13.01 -0.43 -49.72
C ASP A 975 -12.64 0.42 -48.49
N LEU A 976 -12.86 -0.10 -47.27
CA LEU A 976 -12.47 0.58 -46.03
C LEU A 976 -10.96 0.80 -45.94
N LEU A 977 -10.14 -0.22 -46.24
CA LEU A 977 -8.68 -0.14 -46.17
C LEU A 977 -8.10 0.81 -47.23
N THR A 978 -8.64 0.81 -48.45
CA THR A 978 -8.17 1.69 -49.54
C THR A 978 -8.51 3.16 -49.28
N THR A 979 -9.69 3.43 -48.70
CA THR A 979 -10.18 4.80 -48.46
C THR A 979 -9.64 5.42 -47.18
N ALA A 980 -9.23 4.62 -46.19
CA ALA A 980 -8.65 5.14 -44.95
C ALA A 980 -7.33 5.87 -45.22
N LYS A 981 -7.02 6.92 -44.45
CA LYS A 981 -5.70 7.56 -44.48
C LYS A 981 -4.75 6.92 -43.48
N LYS A 982 -5.29 6.40 -42.38
CA LYS A 982 -4.53 5.77 -41.31
C LYS A 982 -5.15 4.43 -40.89
N VAL A 983 -4.39 3.35 -41.07
CA VAL A 983 -4.79 2.00 -40.66
C VAL A 983 -3.80 1.46 -39.63
N VAL A 984 -4.30 1.04 -38.48
CA VAL A 984 -3.53 0.27 -37.50
C VAL A 984 -4.07 -1.15 -37.47
N ALA A 985 -3.26 -2.11 -37.92
CA ALA A 985 -3.56 -3.52 -37.80
C ALA A 985 -3.01 -4.06 -36.47
N ILE A 986 -3.78 -4.91 -35.80
CA ILE A 986 -3.39 -5.56 -34.54
C ILE A 986 -3.51 -7.06 -34.73
N TYR A 987 -2.40 -7.76 -34.51
CA TYR A 987 -2.28 -9.20 -34.59
C TYR A 987 -1.73 -9.72 -33.25
N ASP A 988 -2.25 -10.85 -32.76
CA ASP A 988 -1.75 -11.48 -31.53
C ASP A 988 -0.86 -12.67 -31.89
N LEU A 989 0.45 -12.57 -31.62
CA LEU A 989 1.39 -13.66 -31.88
C LEU A 989 1.12 -14.88 -31.00
N GLN A 990 0.27 -14.75 -29.97
CA GLN A 990 -0.09 -15.84 -29.08
C GLN A 990 -1.29 -16.67 -29.51
N ASP A 991 -2.18 -16.13 -30.34
CA ASP A 991 -3.45 -16.79 -30.66
C ASP A 991 -3.27 -17.84 -31.76
N THR A 992 -2.75 -19.00 -31.35
CA THR A 992 -2.51 -20.13 -32.26
C THR A 992 -3.78 -20.74 -32.83
N MET A 993 -4.96 -20.40 -32.30
CA MET A 993 -6.23 -20.92 -32.79
C MET A 993 -6.71 -20.20 -34.07
N GLU A 994 -6.37 -18.92 -34.19
CA GLU A 994 -6.67 -18.11 -35.38
C GLU A 994 -5.54 -18.19 -36.42
N SER A 995 -4.33 -18.57 -36.01
CA SER A 995 -3.17 -18.70 -36.89
C SER A 995 -3.42 -19.59 -38.11
N ALA A 996 -2.94 -19.14 -39.25
CA ALA A 996 -2.96 -19.85 -40.51
C ALA A 996 -1.64 -19.65 -41.27
N PRO A 997 -1.28 -20.55 -42.21
CA PRO A 997 -0.11 -20.35 -43.06
C PRO A 997 -0.16 -19.01 -43.79
N ASP A 998 0.99 -18.35 -43.89
CA ASP A 998 1.22 -17.07 -44.57
C ASP A 998 0.36 -15.88 -44.08
N ASP A 999 -0.47 -16.03 -43.03
CA ASP A 999 -1.42 -15.01 -42.58
C ASP A 999 -0.79 -13.64 -42.30
N LEU A 1000 0.27 -13.60 -41.50
CA LEU A 1000 0.98 -12.39 -41.08
C LEU A 1000 1.75 -11.78 -42.25
N THR A 1001 2.33 -12.63 -43.12
CA THR A 1001 2.99 -12.21 -44.35
C THR A 1001 2.01 -11.49 -45.27
N VAL A 1002 0.84 -12.10 -45.53
CA VAL A 1002 -0.20 -11.54 -46.40
C VAL A 1002 -0.80 -10.27 -45.80
N LEU A 1003 -1.09 -10.26 -44.50
CA LEU A 1003 -1.53 -9.06 -43.77
C LEU A 1003 -0.54 -7.91 -43.98
N THR A 1004 0.76 -8.17 -43.80
CA THR A 1004 1.82 -7.16 -43.93
C THR A 1004 1.95 -6.68 -45.36
N LEU A 1005 1.85 -7.57 -46.35
CA LEU A 1005 1.83 -7.19 -47.78
C LEU A 1005 0.66 -6.26 -48.11
N ILE A 1006 -0.54 -6.51 -47.57
CA ILE A 1006 -1.69 -5.59 -47.74
C ILE A 1006 -1.35 -4.20 -47.17
N LEU A 1007 -0.76 -4.13 -45.97
CA LEU A 1007 -0.37 -2.85 -45.35
C LEU A 1007 0.71 -2.12 -46.15
N ILE A 1008 1.68 -2.84 -46.73
CA ILE A 1008 2.72 -2.27 -47.59
C ILE A 1008 2.09 -1.67 -48.85
N LEU A 1009 1.32 -2.48 -49.59
CA LEU A 1009 0.73 -2.07 -50.88
C LEU A 1009 -0.29 -0.93 -50.75
N MET A 1010 -0.90 -0.78 -49.58
CA MET A 1010 -1.82 0.30 -49.24
C MET A 1010 -1.16 1.53 -48.59
N ASP A 1011 0.18 1.57 -48.45
CA ASP A 1011 0.94 2.65 -47.79
C ASP A 1011 0.54 2.89 -46.32
N HIS A 1012 0.16 1.81 -45.62
CA HIS A 1012 -0.22 1.85 -44.20
C HIS A 1012 0.88 1.31 -43.28
N LEU A 1013 1.95 0.71 -43.80
CA LEU A 1013 3.03 0.20 -42.93
C LEU A 1013 4.03 1.29 -42.52
N THR A 1014 4.34 2.24 -43.39
CA THR A 1014 5.42 3.23 -43.20
C THR A 1014 4.91 4.65 -42.95
N ARG A 1015 3.59 4.82 -42.92
CA ARG A 1015 2.93 6.10 -42.71
C ARG A 1015 2.74 6.38 -41.22
N LEU A 1016 3.02 7.62 -40.82
CA LEU A 1016 2.78 8.08 -39.44
C LEU A 1016 1.30 7.93 -39.04
N GLY A 1017 1.05 7.33 -37.87
CA GLY A 1017 -0.30 7.01 -37.40
C GLY A 1017 -0.88 5.73 -37.99
N SER A 1018 -0.09 4.93 -38.70
CA SER A 1018 -0.47 3.64 -39.30
C SER A 1018 0.61 2.59 -39.00
N GLY A 1019 0.25 1.32 -39.11
CA GLY A 1019 1.23 0.24 -39.04
C GLY A 1019 0.65 -1.06 -38.50
N LEU A 1020 1.54 -1.93 -38.06
CA LEU A 1020 1.25 -3.25 -37.53
C LEU A 1020 1.71 -3.33 -36.07
N LEU A 1021 0.79 -3.71 -35.18
CA LEU A 1021 1.05 -4.01 -33.79
C LEU A 1021 1.02 -5.53 -33.59
N LEU A 1022 2.13 -6.08 -33.09
CA LEU A 1022 2.28 -7.50 -32.79
C LEU A 1022 2.25 -7.69 -31.28
N LEU A 1023 1.10 -8.14 -30.76
CA LEU A 1023 0.96 -8.43 -29.34
C LEU A 1023 1.73 -9.70 -28.98
N GLN A 1024 2.43 -9.66 -27.84
CA GLN A 1024 3.30 -10.74 -27.36
C GLN A 1024 2.87 -11.25 -25.97
N PRO A 1025 3.34 -12.43 -25.52
CA PRO A 1025 2.92 -13.04 -24.26
C PRO A 1025 3.12 -12.21 -23.01
N ASP A 1026 4.36 -11.82 -22.79
CA ASP A 1026 4.88 -11.45 -21.49
C ASP A 1026 5.45 -10.05 -21.59
N CYS A 1027 5.48 -9.34 -20.45
CA CYS A 1027 5.85 -7.93 -20.37
C CYS A 1027 7.19 -7.60 -21.05
N ASN A 1028 8.15 -8.54 -21.07
CA ASN A 1028 9.49 -8.36 -21.62
C ASN A 1028 9.83 -9.35 -22.75
N SER A 1029 8.83 -9.88 -23.47
CA SER A 1029 9.06 -10.78 -24.61
C SER A 1029 9.97 -10.17 -25.68
N GLU A 1030 9.82 -8.88 -25.96
CA GLU A 1030 10.66 -8.16 -26.91
C GLU A 1030 12.09 -7.95 -26.37
N GLY A 1031 12.23 -7.73 -25.07
CA GLY A 1031 13.53 -7.59 -24.42
C GLY A 1031 14.31 -8.90 -24.39
N ALA A 1032 13.65 -10.01 -24.07
CA ALA A 1032 14.22 -11.35 -24.14
C ALA A 1032 14.76 -11.67 -25.55
N ARG A 1033 14.01 -11.27 -26.59
CA ARG A 1033 14.43 -11.39 -27.99
C ARG A 1033 15.66 -10.52 -28.28
N LEU A 1034 15.63 -9.25 -27.85
CA LEU A 1034 16.72 -8.29 -28.04
C LEU A 1034 18.04 -8.77 -27.44
N VAL A 1035 18.02 -9.42 -26.27
CA VAL A 1035 19.25 -9.89 -25.59
C VAL A 1035 19.67 -11.30 -25.97
N GLY A 1036 18.99 -11.93 -26.94
CA GLY A 1036 19.35 -13.27 -27.43
C GLY A 1036 19.01 -14.39 -26.44
N MET A 1037 17.93 -14.27 -25.67
CA MET A 1037 17.39 -15.34 -24.81
C MET A 1037 16.63 -16.39 -25.63
N ARG A 1038 17.26 -16.88 -26.71
CA ARG A 1038 16.74 -17.82 -27.71
C ARG A 1038 17.90 -18.54 -28.41
N GLU A 1039 17.72 -19.80 -28.78
CA GLU A 1039 18.68 -20.56 -29.58
C GLU A 1039 19.11 -19.81 -30.86
N GLY A 1040 20.38 -19.90 -31.21
CA GLY A 1040 20.94 -19.40 -32.45
C GLY A 1040 21.04 -17.89 -32.54
N VAL A 1041 20.73 -17.14 -31.47
CA VAL A 1041 20.66 -15.67 -31.47
C VAL A 1041 21.49 -15.06 -30.35
N LEU A 1042 22.39 -14.15 -30.71
CA LEU A 1042 23.21 -13.35 -29.81
C LEU A 1042 22.54 -12.02 -29.45
N PRO A 1043 23.02 -11.29 -28.41
CA PRO A 1043 22.56 -9.95 -28.10
C PRO A 1043 22.52 -9.04 -29.33
N GLY A 1044 21.43 -8.30 -29.51
CA GLY A 1044 21.14 -7.46 -30.66
C GLY A 1044 20.30 -8.14 -31.75
N GLY A 1045 19.87 -9.40 -31.53
CA GLY A 1045 19.03 -10.14 -32.47
C GLY A 1045 19.82 -10.79 -33.62
N TYR A 1046 21.14 -10.79 -33.56
CA TYR A 1046 21.99 -11.34 -34.62
C TYR A 1046 22.13 -12.86 -34.53
N PRO A 1047 22.15 -13.58 -35.65
CA PRO A 1047 22.47 -15.01 -35.66
C PRO A 1047 23.83 -15.29 -35.02
N ILE A 1048 23.96 -16.39 -34.29
CA ILE A 1048 25.23 -16.81 -33.66
C ILE A 1048 26.35 -17.06 -34.70
N SER A 1049 25.97 -17.31 -35.96
CA SER A 1049 26.89 -17.40 -37.10
C SER A 1049 27.49 -16.06 -37.53
N ASN A 1050 26.99 -14.92 -37.04
CA ASN A 1050 27.56 -13.61 -37.32
C ASN A 1050 28.89 -13.42 -36.58
N GLN A 1051 30.00 -13.61 -37.31
CA GLN A 1051 31.35 -13.59 -36.76
C GLN A 1051 31.71 -12.27 -36.06
N ALA A 1052 31.27 -11.13 -36.59
CA ALA A 1052 31.61 -9.82 -36.03
C ALA A 1052 30.96 -9.62 -34.65
N ILE A 1053 29.69 -9.98 -34.52
CA ILE A 1053 28.96 -9.87 -33.24
C ILE A 1053 29.45 -10.93 -32.26
N ARG A 1054 29.68 -12.17 -32.72
CA ARG A 1054 30.21 -13.26 -31.88
C ARG A 1054 31.54 -12.88 -31.22
N ARG A 1055 32.50 -12.33 -31.97
CA ARG A 1055 33.80 -11.90 -31.41
C ARG A 1055 33.65 -10.85 -30.32
N ARG A 1056 32.75 -9.89 -30.49
CA ARG A 1056 32.47 -8.85 -29.48
C ARG A 1056 31.90 -9.46 -28.20
N VAL A 1057 31.02 -10.45 -28.33
CA VAL A 1057 30.46 -11.19 -27.20
C VAL A 1057 31.53 -12.05 -26.51
N GLU A 1058 32.36 -12.76 -27.28
CA GLU A 1058 33.49 -13.56 -26.78
C GLU A 1058 34.50 -12.71 -25.99
N GLU A 1059 34.83 -11.52 -26.51
CA GLU A 1059 35.69 -10.54 -25.83
C GLU A 1059 35.07 -10.04 -24.51
N ALA A 1060 33.79 -9.64 -24.55
CA ALA A 1060 33.10 -9.11 -23.37
C ALA A 1060 32.93 -10.17 -22.27
N TRP A 1061 32.59 -11.41 -22.65
CA TRP A 1061 32.33 -12.50 -21.71
C TRP A 1061 33.59 -13.31 -21.35
N LYS A 1062 34.69 -13.11 -22.08
CA LYS A 1062 35.94 -13.87 -21.96
C LYS A 1062 35.73 -15.38 -22.15
N VAL A 1063 34.97 -15.76 -23.18
CA VAL A 1063 34.66 -17.16 -23.52
C VAL A 1063 34.84 -17.40 -25.02
N ASN A 1064 34.91 -18.68 -25.42
CA ASN A 1064 34.91 -19.09 -26.82
C ASN A 1064 33.55 -19.73 -27.17
N LEU A 1065 32.86 -19.15 -28.15
CA LEU A 1065 31.54 -19.58 -28.61
C LEU A 1065 31.60 -20.26 -29.99
N GLU A 1066 32.77 -20.43 -30.60
CA GLU A 1066 32.95 -21.09 -31.91
C GLU A 1066 32.35 -22.50 -31.91
N GLY A 1067 32.57 -23.24 -30.82
CA GLY A 1067 32.05 -24.60 -30.66
C GLY A 1067 30.51 -24.68 -30.66
N LEU A 1068 29.82 -23.60 -30.29
CA LEU A 1068 28.35 -23.54 -30.32
C LEU A 1068 27.80 -23.35 -31.73
N VAL A 1069 28.57 -22.75 -32.64
CA VAL A 1069 28.13 -22.53 -34.03
C VAL A 1069 28.07 -23.84 -34.80
N SER A 1070 29.01 -24.75 -34.54
CA SER A 1070 29.04 -26.08 -35.16
C SER A 1070 28.12 -27.09 -34.47
N SER A 1071 27.80 -26.91 -33.18
CA SER A 1071 26.91 -27.79 -32.42
C SER A 1071 25.43 -27.38 -32.46
N HIS A 1072 25.12 -26.17 -32.96
CA HIS A 1072 23.74 -25.68 -33.08
C HIS A 1072 22.90 -26.61 -33.97
N LYS A 1073 22.01 -27.38 -33.35
CA LYS A 1073 21.11 -28.31 -34.05
C LYS A 1073 19.70 -27.76 -34.30
N GLY A 1074 19.38 -26.56 -33.80
CA GLY A 1074 18.04 -25.98 -33.80
C GLY A 1074 16.99 -26.89 -33.13
N ASN A 1075 15.75 -26.39 -33.03
CA ASN A 1075 14.59 -27.18 -32.59
C ASN A 1075 14.65 -27.73 -31.14
N LEU A 1076 14.90 -26.86 -30.15
CA LEU A 1076 14.81 -27.21 -28.72
C LEU A 1076 13.56 -28.04 -28.36
N PHE A 1077 12.38 -27.71 -28.94
CA PHE A 1077 11.15 -28.45 -28.67
C PHE A 1077 11.26 -29.92 -29.06
N GLY A 1078 11.66 -30.18 -30.30
CA GLY A 1078 11.79 -31.54 -30.82
C GLY A 1078 12.78 -32.35 -29.98
N ARG A 1079 13.86 -31.70 -29.51
CA ARG A 1079 14.89 -32.31 -28.65
C ARG A 1079 14.40 -32.61 -27.23
N LEU A 1080 13.57 -31.73 -26.68
CA LEU A 1080 12.86 -31.98 -25.42
C LEU A 1080 11.90 -33.18 -25.57
N VAL A 1081 11.15 -33.25 -26.67
CA VAL A 1081 10.20 -34.34 -26.95
C VAL A 1081 10.90 -35.68 -27.18
N SER A 1082 11.98 -35.70 -27.98
CA SER A 1082 12.79 -36.89 -28.29
C SER A 1082 13.55 -37.42 -27.07
N GLY A 1083 13.83 -36.56 -26.07
CA GLY A 1083 14.61 -36.90 -24.89
C GLY A 1083 16.12 -36.67 -25.05
N ASP A 1084 16.53 -35.87 -26.04
CA ASP A 1084 17.94 -35.49 -26.24
C ASP A 1084 18.43 -34.50 -25.17
N ILE A 1085 17.51 -33.84 -24.47
CA ILE A 1085 17.79 -33.01 -23.29
C ILE A 1085 17.65 -33.88 -22.04
N ALA A 1086 18.72 -33.96 -21.25
CA ALA A 1086 18.80 -34.74 -20.01
C ALA A 1086 18.78 -33.86 -18.75
N ALA A 1087 19.10 -32.57 -18.86
CA ALA A 1087 18.97 -31.63 -17.74
C ALA A 1087 18.32 -30.31 -18.16
N ALA A 1088 17.57 -29.69 -17.25
CA ALA A 1088 17.01 -28.36 -17.46
C ALA A 1088 17.15 -27.45 -16.23
N LEU A 1089 17.52 -26.20 -16.47
CA LEU A 1089 17.36 -25.08 -15.53
C LEU A 1089 16.12 -24.28 -15.96
N VAL A 1090 15.05 -24.30 -15.16
CA VAL A 1090 13.79 -23.60 -15.44
C VAL A 1090 13.68 -22.37 -14.55
N LEU A 1091 13.54 -21.18 -15.14
CA LEU A 1091 13.37 -19.92 -14.42
C LEU A 1091 11.98 -19.32 -14.69
N LEU A 1092 11.22 -19.09 -13.61
CA LEU A 1092 9.94 -18.39 -13.58
C LEU A 1092 8.89 -18.95 -14.56
N GLN A 1093 8.90 -20.27 -14.79
CA GLN A 1093 7.93 -20.97 -15.65
C GLN A 1093 7.38 -22.20 -14.96
N ASP A 1094 6.09 -22.46 -15.18
CA ASP A 1094 5.40 -23.68 -14.73
C ASP A 1094 4.83 -24.49 -15.92
N PRO A 1095 5.70 -25.08 -16.76
CA PRO A 1095 5.28 -25.90 -17.90
C PRO A 1095 4.45 -27.13 -17.49
N PHE A 1096 4.63 -27.67 -16.29
CA PHE A 1096 4.08 -28.96 -15.86
C PHE A 1096 2.54 -29.05 -15.84
N ARG A 1097 1.83 -27.92 -15.85
CA ARG A 1097 0.36 -27.90 -15.92
C ARG A 1097 -0.19 -28.44 -17.25
N ASP A 1098 0.67 -28.60 -18.25
CA ASP A 1098 0.36 -29.24 -19.51
C ASP A 1098 0.74 -30.74 -19.49
N PRO A 1099 -0.18 -31.68 -19.81
CA PRO A 1099 0.11 -33.11 -19.79
C PRO A 1099 1.29 -33.54 -20.67
N GLU A 1100 1.53 -32.85 -21.78
CA GLU A 1100 2.64 -33.15 -22.67
C GLU A 1100 3.96 -32.63 -22.12
N ALA A 1101 3.95 -31.43 -21.54
CA ALA A 1101 5.09 -30.89 -20.80
C ALA A 1101 5.50 -31.77 -19.62
N ASN A 1102 4.54 -32.32 -18.88
CA ASN A 1102 4.78 -33.29 -17.81
C ASN A 1102 5.55 -34.52 -18.34
N ARG A 1103 5.08 -35.11 -19.45
CA ARG A 1103 5.75 -36.26 -20.09
C ARG A 1103 7.17 -35.93 -20.53
N ILE A 1104 7.41 -34.70 -21.02
CA ILE A 1104 8.73 -34.22 -21.46
C ILE A 1104 9.67 -34.07 -20.26
N LEU A 1105 9.26 -33.30 -19.26
CA LEU A 1105 10.12 -32.94 -18.12
C LEU A 1105 10.35 -34.10 -17.16
N GLY A 1106 9.41 -35.05 -17.07
CA GLY A 1106 9.56 -36.27 -16.28
C GLY A 1106 10.66 -37.22 -16.78
N LYS A 1107 11.20 -37.01 -17.99
CA LYS A 1107 12.34 -37.79 -18.52
C LYS A 1107 13.71 -37.22 -18.13
N LEU A 1108 13.76 -36.03 -17.55
CA LEU A 1108 15.02 -35.37 -17.20
C LEU A 1108 15.72 -36.08 -16.04
N GLU A 1109 17.03 -36.22 -16.13
CA GLU A 1109 17.89 -36.74 -15.06
C GLU A 1109 18.16 -35.67 -13.99
N ALA A 1110 18.16 -34.40 -14.39
CA ALA A 1110 18.32 -33.26 -13.49
C ALA A 1110 17.39 -32.10 -13.86
N LEU A 1111 16.72 -31.55 -12.87
CA LEU A 1111 15.83 -30.40 -12.96
C LEU A 1111 16.11 -29.45 -11.80
N VAL A 1112 16.55 -28.24 -12.16
CA VAL A 1112 16.73 -27.12 -11.23
C VAL A 1112 15.68 -26.07 -11.56
N VAL A 1113 14.98 -25.57 -10.55
CA VAL A 1113 13.91 -24.58 -10.73
C VAL A 1113 14.21 -23.32 -9.93
N VAL A 1114 14.04 -22.16 -10.56
CA VAL A 1114 14.10 -20.84 -9.92
C VAL A 1114 12.71 -20.22 -10.06
N ASP A 1115 11.93 -20.10 -8.98
CA ASP A 1115 10.52 -19.69 -9.07
C ASP A 1115 10.07 -18.89 -7.84
N LEU A 1116 8.92 -18.24 -7.95
CA LEU A 1116 8.29 -17.46 -6.88
C LEU A 1116 7.56 -18.35 -5.87
N PHE A 1117 7.05 -19.50 -6.32
CA PHE A 1117 6.18 -20.41 -5.58
C PHE A 1117 6.64 -21.85 -5.76
N LEU A 1118 6.20 -22.74 -4.87
CA LEU A 1118 6.35 -24.19 -5.05
C LEU A 1118 5.35 -24.71 -6.10
N THR A 1119 5.60 -24.36 -7.36
CA THR A 1119 4.81 -24.76 -8.54
C THR A 1119 4.88 -26.27 -8.80
N GLU A 1120 4.01 -26.80 -9.66
CA GLU A 1120 4.06 -28.23 -10.00
C GLU A 1120 5.40 -28.61 -10.64
N THR A 1121 5.98 -27.72 -11.45
CA THR A 1121 7.34 -27.89 -11.97
C THR A 1121 8.38 -27.88 -10.85
N ALA A 1122 8.29 -26.96 -9.88
CA ALA A 1122 9.20 -26.90 -8.74
C ALA A 1122 9.12 -28.15 -7.85
N LYS A 1123 7.92 -28.71 -7.65
CA LYS A 1123 7.69 -29.93 -6.85
C LYS A 1123 8.40 -31.17 -7.40
N MET A 1124 8.78 -31.18 -8.67
CA MET A 1124 9.56 -32.27 -9.28
C MET A 1124 11.06 -32.04 -9.31
N ALA A 1125 11.50 -30.82 -9.07
CA ALA A 1125 12.90 -30.45 -9.14
C ALA A 1125 13.72 -31.19 -8.06
N GLN A 1126 15.01 -31.36 -8.34
CA GLN A 1126 15.99 -31.74 -7.33
C GLN A 1126 16.45 -30.53 -6.52
N VAL A 1127 16.40 -29.32 -7.09
CA VAL A 1127 16.70 -28.06 -6.38
C VAL A 1127 15.69 -26.99 -6.79
N VAL A 1128 15.17 -26.25 -5.80
CA VAL A 1128 14.29 -25.11 -5.99
C VAL A 1128 14.91 -23.87 -5.33
N LEU A 1129 15.05 -22.78 -6.07
CA LEU A 1129 15.62 -21.52 -5.60
C LEU A 1129 14.54 -20.42 -5.65
N PRO A 1130 14.34 -19.63 -4.57
CA PRO A 1130 13.44 -18.49 -4.57
C PRO A 1130 13.82 -17.43 -5.61
N ALA A 1131 12.84 -16.91 -6.34
CA ALA A 1131 13.01 -15.81 -7.29
C ALA A 1131 12.41 -14.49 -6.78
N ALA A 1132 12.77 -13.40 -7.46
CA ALA A 1132 12.21 -12.06 -7.27
C ALA A 1132 11.24 -11.68 -8.39
N THR A 1133 10.19 -10.93 -8.04
CA THR A 1133 9.27 -10.29 -8.98
C THR A 1133 9.85 -8.97 -9.50
N LEU A 1134 9.24 -8.38 -10.54
CA LEU A 1134 9.62 -7.02 -10.98
C LEU A 1134 9.44 -5.94 -9.89
N ALA A 1135 8.59 -6.16 -8.88
CA ALA A 1135 8.46 -5.23 -7.75
C ALA A 1135 9.66 -5.31 -6.79
N GLU A 1136 10.41 -6.41 -6.84
CA GLU A 1136 11.54 -6.75 -5.99
C GLU A 1136 12.88 -6.69 -6.73
N SER A 1137 12.85 -6.50 -8.04
CA SER A 1137 14.03 -6.32 -8.90
C SER A 1137 14.19 -4.86 -9.34
N GLN A 1138 15.38 -4.55 -9.87
CA GLN A 1138 15.70 -3.29 -10.52
C GLN A 1138 16.19 -3.56 -11.95
N GLY A 1139 15.87 -2.68 -12.89
CA GLY A 1139 16.30 -2.85 -14.28
C GLY A 1139 15.36 -2.19 -15.27
N THR A 1140 15.21 -2.82 -16.43
CA THR A 1140 14.36 -2.36 -17.53
C THR A 1140 13.50 -3.47 -18.12
N VAL A 1141 12.40 -3.09 -18.76
CA VAL A 1141 11.53 -3.99 -19.53
C VAL A 1141 11.25 -3.34 -20.87
N VAL A 1142 11.19 -4.14 -21.94
CA VAL A 1142 10.88 -3.73 -23.30
C VAL A 1142 9.52 -4.29 -23.69
N SER A 1143 8.56 -3.39 -23.90
CA SER A 1143 7.19 -3.76 -24.30
C SER A 1143 7.09 -4.17 -25.77
N PHE A 1144 5.94 -4.70 -26.18
CA PHE A 1144 5.67 -5.19 -27.55
C PHE A 1144 5.86 -4.15 -28.67
N ASP A 1145 5.72 -2.86 -28.34
CA ASP A 1145 5.94 -1.71 -29.22
C ASP A 1145 7.34 -1.10 -29.03
N ARG A 1146 8.28 -1.90 -28.50
CA ARG A 1146 9.71 -1.61 -28.34
C ARG A 1146 10.05 -0.45 -27.39
N ARG A 1147 9.14 -0.11 -26.48
CA ARG A 1147 9.42 0.91 -25.45
C ARG A 1147 10.20 0.31 -24.30
N VAL A 1148 11.37 0.89 -24.03
CA VAL A 1148 12.14 0.60 -22.81
C VAL A 1148 11.55 1.37 -21.63
N GLN A 1149 11.28 0.65 -20.54
CA GLN A 1149 10.68 1.17 -19.33
C GLN A 1149 11.49 0.75 -18.11
N ALA A 1150 11.82 1.72 -17.26
CA ALA A 1150 12.54 1.46 -16.01
C ALA A 1150 11.65 0.77 -14.98
N VAL A 1151 12.26 -0.15 -14.23
CA VAL A 1151 11.70 -0.84 -13.08
C VAL A 1151 12.52 -0.45 -11.86
N THR A 1152 11.85 0.12 -10.86
CA THR A 1152 12.46 0.44 -9.57
C THR A 1152 12.04 -0.59 -8.53
N GLN A 1153 13.01 -1.08 -7.76
CA GLN A 1153 12.76 -1.96 -6.64
C GLN A 1153 11.97 -1.21 -5.56
N GLY A 1154 10.73 -1.63 -5.32
CA GLY A 1154 9.85 -1.06 -4.30
C GLY A 1154 9.64 -1.98 -3.09
N ASN A 1155 10.01 -3.26 -3.21
CA ASN A 1155 9.87 -4.29 -2.19
C ASN A 1155 11.16 -5.13 -2.11
N SER A 1156 11.40 -5.78 -0.97
CA SER A 1156 12.50 -6.74 -0.80
C SER A 1156 12.04 -8.15 -1.19
N PRO A 1157 12.88 -8.98 -1.85
CA PRO A 1157 12.52 -10.37 -2.16
C PRO A 1157 12.46 -11.20 -0.86
N PRO A 1158 11.40 -12.01 -0.64
CA PRO A 1158 11.26 -12.82 0.57
C PRO A 1158 12.41 -13.82 0.81
N GLY A 1159 13.05 -14.30 -0.27
CA GLY A 1159 14.22 -15.19 -0.20
C GLY A 1159 15.55 -14.49 0.06
N GLY A 1160 15.57 -13.16 0.22
CA GLY A 1160 16.76 -12.37 0.50
C GLY A 1160 17.65 -12.02 -0.70
N LEU A 1161 17.50 -12.72 -1.84
CA LEU A 1161 18.24 -12.47 -3.08
C LEU A 1161 17.31 -12.11 -4.24
N THR A 1162 17.74 -11.19 -5.08
CA THR A 1162 17.14 -10.90 -6.38
C THR A 1162 17.44 -12.02 -7.39
N THR A 1163 16.61 -12.15 -8.43
CA THR A 1163 16.83 -13.18 -9.47
C THR A 1163 18.19 -13.00 -10.17
N ALA A 1164 18.64 -11.76 -10.36
CA ALA A 1164 19.98 -11.46 -10.88
C ALA A 1164 21.11 -12.01 -9.98
N GLU A 1165 20.98 -11.89 -8.65
CA GLU A 1165 21.93 -12.45 -7.69
C GLU A 1165 21.93 -13.97 -7.68
N VAL A 1166 20.77 -14.62 -7.82
CA VAL A 1166 20.67 -16.08 -7.97
C VAL A 1166 21.42 -16.54 -9.22
N ILE A 1167 21.20 -15.88 -10.36
CA ILE A 1167 21.91 -16.18 -11.62
C ILE A 1167 23.42 -15.94 -11.46
N GLY A 1168 23.81 -14.85 -10.80
CA GLY A 1168 25.20 -14.51 -10.50
C GLY A 1168 25.91 -15.60 -9.70
N LYS A 1169 25.28 -16.07 -8.61
CA LYS A 1169 25.80 -17.15 -7.77
C LYS A 1169 25.89 -18.48 -8.52
N LEU A 1170 24.89 -18.83 -9.34
CA LEU A 1170 24.96 -20.01 -10.21
C LEU A 1170 26.12 -19.90 -11.22
N SER A 1171 26.28 -18.74 -11.87
CA SER A 1171 27.37 -18.50 -12.83
C SER A 1171 28.74 -18.62 -12.16
N GLN A 1172 28.88 -18.10 -10.95
CA GLN A 1172 30.08 -18.25 -10.14
C GLN A 1172 30.38 -19.71 -9.79
N ALA A 1173 29.37 -20.46 -9.33
CA ALA A 1173 29.51 -21.89 -9.00
C ALA A 1173 29.86 -22.75 -10.24
N LEU A 1174 29.46 -22.31 -11.43
CA LEU A 1174 29.83 -22.92 -12.71
C LEU A 1174 31.24 -22.52 -13.21
N GLY A 1175 31.96 -21.66 -12.49
CA GLY A 1175 33.32 -21.22 -12.83
C GLY A 1175 33.39 -19.97 -13.71
N HIS A 1176 32.27 -19.27 -13.93
CA HIS A 1176 32.18 -18.08 -14.78
C HIS A 1176 31.60 -16.90 -13.98
N PRO A 1177 32.34 -16.31 -13.03
CA PRO A 1177 31.84 -15.19 -12.24
C PRO A 1177 31.53 -13.98 -13.12
N ILE A 1178 30.40 -13.34 -12.84
CA ILE A 1178 29.98 -12.11 -13.51
C ILE A 1178 30.60 -10.93 -12.74
N PRO A 1179 31.29 -9.98 -13.41
CA PRO A 1179 32.00 -8.90 -12.73
C PRO A 1179 31.13 -8.01 -11.84
N SER A 1180 29.88 -7.78 -12.24
CA SER A 1180 28.93 -6.97 -11.50
C SER A 1180 27.50 -7.36 -11.81
N LEU A 1181 26.64 -7.25 -10.80
CA LEU A 1181 25.21 -7.53 -10.86
C LEU A 1181 24.36 -6.26 -10.77
N GLU A 1182 24.99 -5.09 -10.74
CA GLU A 1182 24.27 -3.82 -10.79
C GLU A 1182 23.61 -3.63 -12.17
N ALA A 1183 22.32 -3.35 -12.19
CA ALA A 1183 21.56 -3.22 -13.44
C ALA A 1183 22.15 -2.18 -14.41
N GLY A 1184 22.69 -1.07 -13.89
CA GLY A 1184 23.35 -0.04 -14.70
C GLY A 1184 24.65 -0.53 -15.36
N GLU A 1185 25.41 -1.41 -14.71
CA GLU A 1185 26.63 -1.99 -15.27
C GLU A 1185 26.34 -3.05 -16.32
N ILE A 1186 25.36 -3.92 -16.05
CA ILE A 1186 24.87 -4.89 -17.02
C ILE A 1186 24.35 -4.18 -18.28
N ARG A 1187 23.57 -3.11 -18.12
CA ARG A 1187 23.11 -2.31 -19.26
C ARG A 1187 24.24 -1.66 -20.03
N ARG A 1188 25.30 -1.17 -19.38
CA ARG A 1188 26.47 -0.60 -20.07
C ARG A 1188 27.19 -1.65 -20.92
N GLU A 1189 27.39 -2.86 -20.40
CA GLU A 1189 27.94 -3.99 -21.16
C GLU A 1189 27.03 -4.33 -22.36
N LEU A 1190 25.72 -4.45 -22.12
CA LEU A 1190 24.73 -4.75 -23.16
C LEU A 1190 24.69 -3.67 -24.25
N SER A 1191 24.69 -2.39 -23.85
CA SER A 1191 24.70 -1.21 -24.73
C SER A 1191 25.83 -1.28 -25.75
N VAL A 1192 27.03 -1.63 -25.27
CA VAL A 1192 28.20 -1.83 -26.13
C VAL A 1192 27.90 -2.96 -27.12
N LEU A 1193 27.48 -4.13 -26.67
CA LEU A 1193 27.25 -5.30 -27.55
C LEU A 1193 26.22 -5.03 -28.65
N ILE A 1194 25.10 -4.40 -28.31
CA ILE A 1194 23.99 -4.16 -29.27
C ILE A 1194 24.15 -2.86 -30.07
N GLY A 1195 25.13 -2.01 -29.74
CA GLY A 1195 25.41 -0.76 -30.46
C GLY A 1195 24.40 0.36 -30.18
N ILE A 1196 23.81 0.39 -29.00
CA ILE A 1196 22.89 1.44 -28.54
C ILE A 1196 23.55 2.18 -27.37
N SER A 1197 23.45 3.51 -27.31
CA SER A 1197 24.05 4.23 -26.19
C SER A 1197 23.35 3.89 -24.85
N PRO A 1198 24.09 3.87 -23.72
CA PRO A 1198 23.51 3.63 -22.40
C PRO A 1198 22.38 4.62 -22.06
N GLU A 1199 22.55 5.89 -22.42
CA GLU A 1199 21.54 6.93 -22.17
C GLU A 1199 20.26 6.70 -22.96
N ARG A 1200 20.35 6.07 -24.14
CA ARG A 1200 19.16 5.63 -24.89
C ARG A 1200 18.46 4.55 -24.08
N LEU A 1201 19.14 3.47 -23.69
CA LEU A 1201 18.52 2.40 -22.88
C LEU A 1201 17.98 2.88 -21.51
N GLU A 1202 18.49 3.99 -20.96
CA GLU A 1202 18.08 4.52 -19.66
C GLU A 1202 16.93 5.55 -19.70
N LYS A 1203 16.81 6.34 -20.76
CA LYS A 1203 15.74 7.35 -20.87
C LYS A 1203 14.45 6.65 -21.28
N ALA A 1204 13.49 6.56 -20.35
CA ALA A 1204 12.13 6.11 -20.62
C ALA A 1204 11.60 6.79 -21.90
N ARG A 1205 11.26 5.96 -22.90
CA ARG A 1205 11.25 6.25 -24.35
C ARG A 1205 12.63 6.29 -25.00
N VAL A 1206 13.22 5.09 -25.20
CA VAL A 1206 13.72 4.78 -26.54
C VAL A 1206 12.49 4.71 -27.43
N GLU A 1207 12.03 5.86 -27.93
CA GLU A 1207 11.52 5.84 -29.30
C GLU A 1207 12.75 5.41 -30.10
N TRP A 1208 12.88 4.10 -30.34
CA TRP A 1208 13.73 3.63 -31.42
C TRP A 1208 13.24 4.47 -32.58
N GLU A 1209 14.12 5.38 -33.05
CA GLU A 1209 13.81 6.36 -34.07
C GLU A 1209 12.87 5.67 -35.03
N LYS A 1210 11.66 6.24 -35.14
CA LYS A 1210 10.63 5.82 -36.09
C LYS A 1210 11.35 5.12 -37.23
N TRP A 1211 11.07 3.82 -37.35
CA TRP A 1211 11.55 2.98 -38.44
C TRP A 1211 11.91 3.87 -39.64
N PRO A 1212 13.19 3.86 -40.05
CA PRO A 1212 13.91 5.04 -40.51
C PRO A 1212 13.04 5.92 -41.40
N ASP A 1213 13.02 7.24 -41.11
CA ASP A 1213 12.24 8.30 -41.77
C ASP A 1213 11.65 7.87 -43.10
N SER A 1214 10.36 8.13 -43.36
CA SER A 1214 9.64 7.76 -44.59
C SER A 1214 10.34 8.01 -45.96
N GLY A 1215 11.46 8.75 -45.99
CA GLY A 1215 12.40 8.90 -47.12
C GLY A 1215 13.54 7.87 -47.24
N SER A 1216 13.78 7.05 -46.22
CA SER A 1216 14.76 5.96 -46.15
C SER A 1216 14.04 4.61 -46.00
N ILE A 1217 13.27 4.24 -47.01
CA ILE A 1217 12.91 2.85 -47.29
C ILE A 1217 13.78 2.39 -48.47
N PRO A 1218 15.09 2.04 -48.32
CA PRO A 1218 15.86 1.44 -49.39
C PRO A 1218 15.80 -0.09 -49.39
N GLN A 1219 15.01 -0.73 -48.50
CA GLN A 1219 15.06 -2.19 -48.27
C GLN A 1219 13.69 -2.86 -48.04
N LEU A 1220 12.67 -2.56 -48.85
CA LEU A 1220 11.63 -3.57 -49.06
C LEU A 1220 12.24 -4.63 -49.97
N GLN A 1221 12.57 -5.81 -49.42
CA GLN A 1221 13.06 -6.93 -50.23
C GLN A 1221 11.91 -7.47 -51.10
N ARG A 1222 12.28 -8.24 -52.14
CA ARG A 1222 11.38 -8.76 -53.19
C ARG A 1222 10.05 -9.28 -52.62
N LEU A 1223 8.94 -9.05 -53.32
CA LEU A 1223 7.65 -9.62 -52.91
C LEU A 1223 7.75 -11.15 -52.81
N LYS A 1224 7.35 -11.72 -51.66
CA LYS A 1224 7.34 -13.18 -51.46
C LYS A 1224 6.21 -13.83 -52.27
N LYS A 1225 6.50 -14.97 -52.92
CA LYS A 1225 5.46 -15.85 -53.47
C LYS A 1225 4.66 -16.45 -52.32
N ILE A 1226 3.33 -16.37 -52.39
CA ILE A 1226 2.46 -16.92 -51.35
C ILE A 1226 2.15 -18.39 -51.67
N GLN A 1227 2.29 -19.29 -50.70
CA GLN A 1227 2.11 -20.74 -50.91
C GLN A 1227 0.68 -21.20 -50.57
N LEU A 1228 -0.32 -20.66 -51.28
CA LEU A 1228 -1.75 -20.98 -51.05
C LEU A 1228 -2.28 -22.13 -51.92
N ALA A 1229 -1.65 -22.37 -53.07
CA ALA A 1229 -2.22 -23.16 -54.16
C ALA A 1229 -2.46 -24.65 -53.85
N SER A 1230 -1.80 -25.22 -52.83
CA SER A 1230 -1.95 -26.64 -52.45
C SER A 1230 -3.08 -26.91 -51.44
N ARG A 1231 -3.75 -25.88 -50.91
CA ARG A 1231 -4.64 -26.01 -49.72
C ARG A 1231 -6.10 -25.63 -49.94
N LEU A 1232 -6.47 -25.09 -51.10
CA LEU A 1232 -7.88 -24.86 -51.47
C LEU A 1232 -8.65 -26.18 -51.75
N SER A 1233 -7.92 -27.29 -51.91
CA SER A 1233 -8.43 -28.60 -52.32
C SER A 1233 -8.51 -29.67 -51.21
N SER A 1234 -8.08 -29.39 -49.96
CA SER A 1234 -8.09 -30.38 -48.87
C SER A 1234 -8.72 -29.84 -47.57
N PRO A 1235 -9.70 -30.53 -46.97
CA PRO A 1235 -10.20 -30.20 -45.65
C PRO A 1235 -9.09 -30.47 -44.62
N VAL A 1236 -8.60 -29.44 -43.94
CA VAL A 1236 -7.62 -29.59 -42.87
C VAL A 1236 -8.33 -30.21 -41.66
N HIS A 1237 -7.92 -31.42 -41.29
CA HIS A 1237 -8.36 -32.08 -40.07
C HIS A 1237 -7.58 -31.47 -38.90
N TYR A 1238 -8.27 -30.78 -37.99
CA TYR A 1238 -7.66 -30.28 -36.76
C TYR A 1238 -7.68 -31.39 -35.71
N PRO A 1239 -6.58 -31.58 -34.94
CA PRO A 1239 -6.65 -32.36 -33.72
C PRO A 1239 -7.62 -31.67 -32.76
N ASP A 1240 -8.52 -32.43 -32.16
CA ASP A 1240 -9.47 -31.97 -31.15
C ASP A 1240 -8.73 -31.42 -29.92
N ALA A 1241 -8.33 -30.16 -29.97
CA ALA A 1241 -8.11 -29.38 -28.75
C ALA A 1241 -9.50 -29.13 -28.16
N THR A 1242 -9.95 -30.05 -27.32
CA THR A 1242 -11.28 -30.04 -26.71
C THR A 1242 -11.54 -28.68 -26.06
N MET A 1243 -12.78 -28.20 -26.21
CA MET A 1243 -13.32 -26.99 -25.58
C MET A 1243 -13.07 -26.95 -24.06
N ASP A 1244 -12.89 -28.12 -23.45
CA ASP A 1244 -12.49 -28.30 -22.05
C ASP A 1244 -11.13 -27.71 -21.71
N SER A 1245 -10.14 -27.72 -22.61
CA SER A 1245 -8.82 -27.12 -22.34
C SER A 1245 -8.89 -25.58 -22.26
N TYR A 1246 -9.80 -24.96 -23.03
CA TYR A 1246 -10.05 -23.52 -22.99
C TYR A 1246 -10.85 -23.11 -21.75
N LEU A 1247 -11.90 -23.89 -21.41
CA LEU A 1247 -12.66 -23.70 -20.18
C LEU A 1247 -11.79 -23.95 -18.95
N GLN A 1248 -10.93 -24.97 -18.94
CA GLN A 1248 -9.94 -25.18 -17.88
C GLN A 1248 -8.93 -24.03 -17.84
N ARG A 1249 -8.39 -23.53 -18.96
CA ARG A 1249 -7.49 -22.36 -18.96
C ARG A 1249 -8.18 -21.09 -18.42
N ARG A 1250 -9.45 -20.84 -18.77
CA ARG A 1250 -10.25 -19.73 -18.19
C ARG A 1250 -10.55 -19.94 -16.70
N LEU A 1251 -10.99 -21.14 -16.30
CA LEU A 1251 -11.29 -21.48 -14.92
C LEU A 1251 -10.04 -21.52 -14.06
N THR A 1252 -8.89 -21.83 -14.63
CA THR A 1252 -7.59 -21.82 -13.97
C THR A 1252 -7.06 -20.40 -13.81
N GLN A 1253 -7.22 -19.54 -14.81
CA GLN A 1253 -6.93 -18.10 -14.68
C GLN A 1253 -7.85 -17.40 -13.67
N MET A 1254 -9.11 -17.86 -13.54
CA MET A 1254 -10.04 -17.37 -12.51
C MET A 1254 -9.83 -18.04 -11.13
N GLY A 1255 -9.39 -19.29 -11.11
CA GLY A 1255 -9.17 -20.11 -9.91
C GLY A 1255 -7.85 -19.84 -9.20
N MET A 1256 -6.85 -19.29 -9.89
CA MET A 1256 -5.58 -18.81 -9.28
C MET A 1256 -5.76 -17.66 -8.27
N PHE A 1257 -6.98 -17.14 -8.11
CA PHE A 1257 -7.32 -16.07 -7.17
C PHE A 1257 -8.29 -16.51 -6.06
N ARG A 1258 -8.64 -17.79 -5.98
CA ARG A 1258 -9.30 -18.33 -4.78
C ARG A 1258 -8.27 -18.66 -3.71
#